data_AF-A0A1V4QYJ2-F1
#
_entry.id   AF-A0A1V4QYJ2-F1
#
_cell.length_a   1.000
_cell.length_b   1.000
_cell.length_c   1.000
_cell.angle_alpha   90.00
_cell.angle_beta   90.00
_cell.angle_gamma   90.00
#
_symmetry.space_group_name_H-M   'P 1'
#
loop_
_entity.id
_entity.type
_entity.pdbx_description
1 polymer ?
#
loop_
_entity_poly.entity_id
_entity_poly.type
_entity_poly.pdbx_seq_one_letter_code
_entity_poly.pdbx_strand_id
1 'polypeptide(L)'
;MTAVIEKLRRAILAGVVLLLVAGGAILAQDLAVKVTRLAGPVQVRSVGSTSWARATLDQILGKGDALRTLKGGKVQLLFPGNNVVLIKENSVLSLKELGKDGSGKVKTLAGGFLFNLKAALSPGSSFEVETPTALAVVRGTKFGVDIQPDGTTVFTGYEGTFEVVAAGETFQVGPGQKLQVDDEGQPGEVGSAEEEWPEDIFAPGESAGIAPDTLVAGCAALRTRYRELYERIHEQFFREFQRYEQAGDQARMSFIYYNMQEQMRLYSGLESRYAQLLDVLRDDPLLSWIPAGTEPIPGTEEQGNKLRGCLEDIDRFRSAIEDDYAYIEETVLEFAPSSEELLDRMRGTIESAHPTMDIRYGTLDTDGDGIPDVVELALGIQPGSDEYPIILMAPDDGAEFAFPDDRSISFEWELNHEECFNNFDLVIEAGGITSTRELTGTSAEVLINSLINGTPSFASLFTDEEPVEFSWFVRGYFDFESFMESSGWSWGGTDEYGHHDGWHESSSIQDPSAVPVTSEVRHFRLRYAPSGIVDLSLTPVGPSTVQMGNTIRVRLEMGDVTNLMSWSIVLTYDPSMVEFSRGNKAGLTSGSTLFFYDDEHGRVAVSGQVPSGAEPISGSGAFAELEFMPLEVGTALFDIVEASLSGPGDQPIGVGGMVGTDIIIEQESETGFEQ
;
A
#
# COMPACT_ATOMS: atom_id res chain seq x y z
N MET A 1 -8.19 -59.39 -13.09
CA MET A 1 -9.58 -59.38 -13.61
C MET A 1 -10.62 -59.13 -12.50
N THR A 2 -10.45 -59.68 -11.31
CA THR A 2 -11.32 -59.49 -10.13
C THR A 2 -11.36 -58.05 -9.59
N ALA A 3 -10.24 -57.33 -9.54
CA ALA A 3 -10.20 -55.94 -9.04
C ALA A 3 -10.91 -54.90 -9.94
N VAL A 4 -11.05 -55.20 -11.24
CA VAL A 4 -11.72 -54.31 -12.21
C VAL A 4 -13.24 -54.43 -12.10
N ILE A 5 -13.74 -55.65 -11.79
CA ILE A 5 -15.17 -55.94 -11.63
C ILE A 5 -15.71 -55.29 -10.33
N GLU A 6 -14.91 -55.22 -9.28
CA GLU A 6 -15.26 -54.57 -8.00
C GLU A 6 -15.42 -53.04 -8.16
N LYS A 7 -14.51 -52.40 -8.91
CA LYS A 7 -14.57 -50.96 -9.20
C LYS A 7 -15.78 -50.60 -10.08
N LEU A 8 -16.12 -51.46 -11.04
CA LEU A 8 -17.28 -51.27 -11.92
C LEU A 8 -18.61 -51.40 -11.15
N ARG A 9 -18.71 -52.34 -10.20
CA ARG A 9 -19.89 -52.49 -9.32
C ARG A 9 -20.11 -51.27 -8.41
N ARG A 10 -19.05 -50.71 -7.84
CA ARG A 10 -19.13 -49.52 -6.98
C ARG A 10 -19.51 -48.26 -7.76
N ALA A 11 -19.02 -48.11 -8.99
CA ALA A 11 -19.38 -46.99 -9.87
C ALA A 11 -20.87 -47.05 -10.32
N ILE A 12 -21.39 -48.25 -10.63
CA ILE A 12 -22.79 -48.42 -11.03
C ILE A 12 -23.74 -48.22 -9.85
N LEU A 13 -23.39 -48.66 -8.64
CA LEU A 13 -24.19 -48.39 -7.43
C LEU A 13 -24.22 -46.89 -7.07
N ALA A 14 -23.08 -46.20 -7.19
CA ALA A 14 -23.00 -44.75 -6.94
C ALA A 14 -23.85 -43.96 -7.96
N GLY A 15 -23.85 -44.36 -9.23
CA GLY A 15 -24.65 -43.72 -10.28
C GLY A 15 -26.17 -43.89 -10.11
N VAL A 16 -26.64 -45.05 -9.62
CA VAL A 16 -28.08 -45.29 -9.40
C VAL A 16 -28.59 -44.57 -8.14
N VAL A 17 -27.76 -44.42 -7.11
CA VAL A 17 -28.11 -43.61 -5.92
C VAL A 17 -28.15 -42.12 -6.26
N LEU A 18 -27.27 -41.63 -7.14
CA LEU A 18 -27.27 -40.23 -7.59
C LEU A 18 -28.50 -39.89 -8.45
N LEU A 19 -29.00 -40.85 -9.26
CA LEU A 19 -30.19 -40.66 -10.10
C LEU A 19 -31.52 -40.75 -9.31
N LEU A 20 -31.55 -41.44 -8.17
CA LEU A 20 -32.73 -41.50 -7.30
C LEU A 20 -32.88 -40.27 -6.39
N VAL A 21 -31.81 -39.51 -6.17
CA VAL A 21 -31.86 -38.23 -5.43
C VAL A 21 -32.32 -37.06 -6.32
N ALA A 22 -32.14 -37.16 -7.65
CA ALA A 22 -32.49 -36.08 -8.58
C ALA A 22 -33.96 -36.08 -9.07
N GLY A 23 -34.75 -37.11 -8.77
CA GLY A 23 -36.11 -37.30 -9.32
C GLY A 23 -37.27 -36.80 -8.43
N GLY A 24 -37.00 -36.15 -7.31
CA GLY A 24 -37.98 -35.91 -6.25
C GLY A 24 -38.16 -34.45 -5.82
N ALA A 25 -38.14 -33.49 -6.74
CA ALA A 25 -38.54 -32.11 -6.45
C ALA A 25 -39.70 -31.69 -7.35
N ILE A 26 -40.88 -32.26 -7.10
CA ILE A 26 -42.13 -31.59 -7.47
C ILE A 26 -42.16 -30.31 -6.61
N LEU A 27 -42.06 -29.15 -7.26
CA LEU A 27 -42.19 -27.84 -6.62
C LEU A 27 -43.62 -27.71 -6.05
N ALA A 28 -43.82 -28.15 -4.82
CA ALA A 28 -44.89 -27.62 -3.99
C ALA A 28 -44.52 -26.15 -3.75
N GLN A 29 -45.18 -25.24 -4.48
CA GLN A 29 -45.18 -23.84 -4.10
C GLN A 29 -45.94 -23.75 -2.78
N ASP A 30 -45.21 -23.85 -1.68
CA ASP A 30 -45.77 -23.63 -0.35
C ASP A 30 -46.36 -22.23 -0.31
N LEU A 31 -47.62 -22.15 0.11
CA LEU A 31 -48.19 -20.85 0.46
C LEU A 31 -47.40 -20.28 1.61
N ALA A 32 -46.89 -19.08 1.40
CA ALA A 32 -46.11 -18.39 2.41
C ALA A 32 -46.53 -16.95 2.58
N VAL A 33 -46.27 -16.45 3.78
CA VAL A 33 -46.33 -15.06 4.19
C VAL A 33 -44.92 -14.50 4.17
N LYS A 34 -44.72 -13.31 3.64
CA LYS A 34 -43.40 -12.68 3.56
C LYS A 34 -43.28 -11.50 4.53
N VAL A 35 -42.19 -11.45 5.28
CA VAL A 35 -41.80 -10.25 6.04
C VAL A 35 -41.26 -9.21 5.04
N THR A 36 -42.00 -8.12 4.84
CA THR A 36 -41.66 -7.10 3.82
C THR A 36 -41.06 -5.84 4.42
N ARG A 37 -41.34 -5.56 5.69
CA ARG A 37 -40.71 -4.49 6.49
C ARG A 37 -40.65 -4.96 7.94
N LEU A 38 -39.59 -4.62 8.65
CA LEU A 38 -39.50 -4.81 10.09
C LEU A 38 -38.64 -3.71 10.71
N ALA A 39 -38.94 -3.38 11.96
CA ALA A 39 -38.19 -2.44 12.78
C ALA A 39 -38.23 -2.88 14.24
N GLY A 40 -37.14 -2.63 14.97
CA GLY A 40 -37.05 -2.99 16.38
C GLY A 40 -37.08 -4.51 16.64
N PRO A 41 -37.37 -4.93 17.88
CA PRO A 41 -37.30 -6.33 18.30
C PRO A 41 -38.49 -7.16 17.79
N VAL A 42 -38.26 -7.93 16.73
CA VAL A 42 -39.23 -8.86 16.12
C VAL A 42 -38.68 -10.27 16.15
N GLN A 43 -39.51 -11.24 16.53
CA GLN A 43 -39.11 -12.63 16.64
C GLN A 43 -40.14 -13.57 16.01
N VAL A 44 -39.66 -14.68 15.45
CA VAL A 44 -40.43 -15.75 14.83
C VAL A 44 -40.15 -17.05 15.55
N ARG A 45 -41.20 -17.86 15.72
CA ARG A 45 -41.10 -19.25 16.16
C ARG A 45 -41.69 -20.13 15.06
N SER A 46 -40.82 -20.90 14.41
CA SER A 46 -41.23 -21.85 13.38
C SER A 46 -42.09 -22.98 13.95
N VAL A 47 -42.96 -23.53 13.12
CA VAL A 47 -43.79 -24.68 13.45
C VAL A 47 -42.93 -25.85 13.96
N GLY A 48 -43.33 -26.45 15.08
CA GLY A 48 -42.59 -27.54 15.73
C GLY A 48 -41.41 -27.09 16.59
N SER A 49 -41.00 -25.83 16.54
CA SER A 49 -40.00 -25.26 17.45
C SER A 49 -40.67 -24.72 18.72
N THR A 50 -39.95 -24.84 19.85
CA THR A 50 -40.29 -24.16 21.10
C THR A 50 -39.53 -22.83 21.27
N SER A 51 -38.46 -22.60 20.51
CA SER A 51 -37.62 -21.41 20.59
C SER A 51 -38.08 -20.30 19.66
N TRP A 52 -38.08 -19.07 20.17
CA TRP A 52 -38.19 -17.87 19.36
C TRP A 52 -36.81 -17.53 18.77
N ALA A 53 -36.77 -16.95 17.59
CA ALA A 53 -35.56 -16.45 16.95
C ALA A 53 -35.83 -15.06 16.36
N ARG A 54 -34.80 -14.22 16.19
CA ARG A 54 -34.98 -12.90 15.54
C ARG A 54 -35.54 -13.06 14.12
N ALA A 55 -36.49 -12.20 13.77
CA ALA A 55 -37.03 -12.13 12.42
C ALA A 55 -36.07 -11.39 11.47
N THR A 56 -36.03 -11.79 10.20
CA THR A 56 -35.22 -11.13 9.16
C THR A 56 -36.10 -10.54 8.07
N LEU A 57 -35.56 -9.55 7.34
CA LEU A 57 -36.21 -9.02 6.15
C LEU A 57 -36.32 -10.12 5.09
N ASP A 58 -37.41 -10.12 4.33
CA ASP A 58 -37.73 -11.12 3.30
C ASP A 58 -37.94 -12.55 3.84
N GLN A 59 -37.96 -12.76 5.15
CA GLN A 59 -38.24 -14.05 5.76
C GLN A 59 -39.61 -14.58 5.32
N ILE A 60 -39.64 -15.86 4.95
CA ILE A 60 -40.82 -16.60 4.51
C ILE A 60 -41.37 -17.36 5.72
N LEU A 61 -42.65 -17.14 6.03
CA LEU A 61 -43.38 -17.76 7.13
C LEU A 61 -44.48 -18.67 6.57
N GLY A 62 -44.59 -19.87 7.14
CA GLY A 62 -45.54 -20.89 6.74
C GLY A 62 -46.69 -21.08 7.72
N LYS A 63 -47.60 -21.99 7.36
CA LYS A 63 -48.67 -22.45 8.25
C LYS A 63 -48.07 -23.01 9.55
N GLY A 64 -48.56 -22.55 10.69
CA GLY A 64 -48.16 -23.00 12.02
C GLY A 64 -47.09 -22.13 12.69
N ASP A 65 -46.43 -21.25 11.93
CA ASP A 65 -45.46 -20.31 12.49
C ASP A 65 -46.15 -19.27 13.38
N ALA A 66 -45.38 -18.73 14.32
CA ALA A 66 -45.79 -17.60 15.14
C ALA A 66 -44.79 -16.46 15.03
N LEU A 67 -45.28 -15.24 15.15
CA LEU A 67 -44.50 -14.01 15.17
C LEU A 67 -44.87 -13.22 16.42
N ARG A 68 -43.87 -12.62 17.07
CA ARG A 68 -44.08 -11.63 18.12
C ARG A 68 -43.24 -10.39 17.90
N THR A 69 -43.78 -9.24 18.29
CA THR A 69 -43.07 -7.97 18.42
C THR A 69 -42.93 -7.67 19.90
N LEU A 70 -41.74 -7.24 20.33
CA LEU A 70 -41.53 -6.74 21.68
C LEU A 70 -41.72 -5.21 21.69
N LYS A 71 -41.39 -4.55 22.80
CA LYS A 71 -41.45 -3.09 22.93
C LYS A 71 -40.64 -2.41 21.81
N GLY A 72 -41.25 -1.46 21.10
CA GLY A 72 -40.68 -0.79 19.93
C GLY A 72 -40.64 -1.62 18.64
N GLY A 73 -41.04 -2.90 18.68
CA GLY A 73 -41.02 -3.80 17.53
C GLY A 73 -42.20 -3.57 16.60
N LYS A 74 -41.96 -3.58 15.28
CA LYS A 74 -42.98 -3.38 14.25
C LYS A 74 -42.69 -4.29 13.07
N VAL A 75 -43.73 -4.85 12.45
CA VAL A 75 -43.54 -5.68 11.25
C VAL A 75 -44.70 -5.52 10.27
N GLN A 76 -44.36 -5.58 8.98
CA GLN A 76 -45.30 -5.69 7.87
C GLN A 76 -45.19 -7.07 7.24
N LEU A 77 -46.30 -7.78 7.22
CA LEU A 77 -46.44 -9.08 6.57
C LEU A 77 -47.24 -8.94 5.28
N LEU A 78 -46.74 -9.56 4.22
CA LEU A 78 -47.43 -9.72 2.95
C LEU A 78 -47.92 -11.16 2.84
N PHE A 79 -49.24 -11.31 2.88
CA PHE A 79 -49.94 -12.58 2.72
C PHE A 79 -50.29 -12.83 1.24
N PRO A 80 -50.59 -14.08 0.86
CA PRO A 80 -51.17 -14.39 -0.45
C PRO A 80 -52.43 -13.54 -0.74
N GLY A 81 -52.67 -13.24 -2.02
CA GLY A 81 -53.77 -12.36 -2.43
C GLY A 81 -53.53 -10.86 -2.23
N ASN A 82 -52.27 -10.44 -2.02
CA ASN A 82 -51.87 -9.05 -1.73
C ASN A 82 -52.52 -8.47 -0.47
N ASN A 83 -52.78 -9.34 0.51
CA ASN A 83 -53.23 -8.97 1.83
C ASN A 83 -52.04 -8.45 2.65
N VAL A 84 -52.17 -7.29 3.27
CA VAL A 84 -51.12 -6.68 4.08
C VAL A 84 -51.57 -6.63 5.53
N VAL A 85 -50.72 -7.09 6.44
CA VAL A 85 -50.95 -7.01 7.89
C VAL A 85 -49.79 -6.25 8.53
N LEU A 86 -50.12 -5.16 9.21
CA LEU A 86 -49.19 -4.37 10.02
C LEU A 86 -49.39 -4.77 11.48
N ILE A 87 -48.29 -5.02 12.17
CA ILE A 87 -48.27 -5.49 13.55
C ILE A 87 -47.48 -4.48 14.37
N LYS A 88 -48.12 -3.89 15.38
CA LYS A 88 -47.54 -2.91 16.30
C LYS A 88 -46.68 -3.62 17.35
N GLU A 89 -46.10 -2.85 18.28
CA GLU A 89 -45.29 -3.41 19.37
C GLU A 89 -46.12 -4.30 20.32
N ASN A 90 -45.43 -5.12 21.12
CA ASN A 90 -46.03 -5.99 22.14
C ASN A 90 -47.14 -6.91 21.61
N SER A 91 -47.00 -7.37 20.37
CA SER A 91 -48.04 -8.10 19.66
C SER A 91 -47.64 -9.54 19.38
N VAL A 92 -48.61 -10.46 19.35
CA VAL A 92 -48.37 -11.88 19.08
C VAL A 92 -49.37 -12.43 18.06
N LEU A 93 -48.86 -12.93 16.93
CA LEU A 93 -49.62 -13.51 15.82
C LEU A 93 -49.22 -14.98 15.62
N SER A 94 -50.18 -15.86 15.35
CA SER A 94 -49.95 -17.23 14.89
C SER A 94 -50.68 -17.49 13.57
N LEU A 95 -49.95 -18.01 12.59
CA LEU A 95 -50.48 -18.37 11.28
C LEU A 95 -51.18 -19.73 11.38
N LYS A 96 -52.52 -19.78 11.24
CA LYS A 96 -53.29 -21.01 11.36
C LYS A 96 -53.55 -21.66 10.01
N GLU A 97 -53.97 -20.88 9.02
CA GLU A 97 -54.27 -21.35 7.67
C GLU A 97 -53.89 -20.29 6.64
N LEU A 98 -53.48 -20.73 5.44
CA LEU A 98 -53.10 -19.88 4.32
C LEU A 98 -53.79 -20.42 3.05
N GLY A 99 -54.47 -19.57 2.29
CA GLY A 99 -55.18 -19.89 1.04
C GLY A 99 -54.70 -19.07 -0.16
N LYS A 100 -54.60 -19.71 -1.35
CA LYS A 100 -54.00 -19.07 -2.56
C LYS A 100 -54.82 -17.89 -3.07
N ASP A 101 -56.10 -17.93 -2.80
CA ASP A 101 -57.11 -16.97 -3.22
C ASP A 101 -57.22 -15.75 -2.29
N GLY A 102 -56.32 -15.63 -1.31
CA GLY A 102 -56.35 -14.58 -0.29
C GLY A 102 -57.19 -14.93 0.94
N SER A 103 -57.74 -16.14 1.01
CA SER A 103 -58.30 -16.67 2.26
C SER A 103 -57.21 -17.08 3.24
N GLY A 104 -57.56 -17.17 4.51
CA GLY A 104 -56.62 -17.57 5.55
C GLY A 104 -57.20 -17.44 6.93
N LYS A 105 -56.48 -17.96 7.91
CA LYS A 105 -56.82 -17.85 9.32
C LYS A 105 -55.59 -17.50 10.12
N VAL A 106 -55.71 -16.47 10.96
CA VAL A 106 -54.68 -16.09 11.91
C VAL A 106 -55.26 -16.03 13.31
N LYS A 107 -54.41 -16.27 14.30
CA LYS A 107 -54.73 -16.08 15.71
C LYS A 107 -53.89 -14.95 16.28
N THR A 108 -54.52 -13.90 16.76
CA THR A 108 -53.90 -12.75 17.43
C THR A 108 -54.11 -12.91 18.93
N LEU A 109 -53.04 -12.89 19.73
CA LEU A 109 -53.12 -13.18 21.16
C LEU A 109 -52.99 -11.95 22.05
N ALA A 110 -52.27 -10.92 21.59
CA ALA A 110 -52.02 -9.69 22.32
C ALA A 110 -51.60 -8.59 21.34
N GLY A 111 -51.79 -7.32 21.73
CA GLY A 111 -51.28 -6.16 21.03
C GLY A 111 -52.16 -5.68 19.87
N GLY A 112 -51.58 -4.84 19.01
CA GLY A 112 -52.30 -4.08 17.99
C GLY A 112 -51.97 -4.53 16.57
N PHE A 113 -53.01 -4.71 15.75
CA PHE A 113 -52.92 -5.20 14.39
C PHE A 113 -53.77 -4.32 13.46
N LEU A 114 -53.25 -4.06 12.26
CA LEU A 114 -53.99 -3.42 11.19
C LEU A 114 -54.00 -4.33 9.98
N PHE A 115 -55.19 -4.68 9.54
CA PHE A 115 -55.41 -5.60 8.43
C PHE A 115 -55.92 -4.81 7.23
N ASN A 116 -55.18 -4.85 6.13
CA ASN A 116 -55.61 -4.33 4.82
C ASN A 116 -55.78 -5.54 3.90
N LEU A 117 -56.99 -6.10 3.92
CA LEU A 117 -57.32 -7.32 3.21
C LEU A 117 -58.03 -6.98 1.90
N LYS A 118 -57.60 -7.61 0.81
CA LYS A 118 -58.29 -7.55 -0.48
C LYS A 118 -59.45 -8.54 -0.49
N ALA A 119 -60.43 -8.28 -1.35
CA ALA A 119 -61.51 -9.22 -1.56
C ALA A 119 -60.93 -10.55 -2.06
N ALA A 120 -61.29 -11.65 -1.42
CA ALA A 120 -60.80 -12.96 -1.79
C ALA A 120 -61.28 -13.32 -3.21
N LEU A 121 -60.43 -14.03 -3.96
CA LEU A 121 -60.65 -14.30 -5.38
C LEU A 121 -61.73 -15.36 -5.63
N SER A 122 -62.01 -16.22 -4.65
CA SER A 122 -63.02 -17.27 -4.76
C SER A 122 -64.34 -16.86 -4.11
N PRO A 123 -65.50 -17.08 -4.76
CA PRO A 123 -66.80 -16.86 -4.13
C PRO A 123 -66.96 -17.69 -2.85
N GLY A 124 -67.24 -17.03 -1.73
CA GLY A 124 -67.46 -17.67 -0.44
C GLY A 124 -66.23 -17.79 0.46
N SER A 125 -65.03 -17.51 -0.05
CA SER A 125 -63.84 -17.51 0.81
C SER A 125 -63.72 -16.23 1.64
N SER A 126 -63.06 -16.33 2.80
CA SER A 126 -62.93 -15.25 3.79
C SER A 126 -61.59 -15.35 4.49
N PHE A 127 -61.19 -14.26 5.14
CA PHE A 127 -60.07 -14.24 6.06
C PHE A 127 -60.59 -14.19 7.48
N GLU A 128 -60.09 -15.08 8.34
CA GLU A 128 -60.51 -15.19 9.74
C GLU A 128 -59.41 -14.66 10.67
N VAL A 129 -59.80 -13.79 11.61
CA VAL A 129 -58.94 -13.31 12.70
C VAL A 129 -59.53 -13.77 14.03
N GLU A 130 -58.86 -14.74 14.64
CA GLU A 130 -59.22 -15.28 15.95
C GLU A 130 -58.50 -14.50 17.06
N THR A 131 -59.25 -13.91 17.98
CA THR A 131 -58.73 -13.27 19.20
C THR A 131 -59.05 -14.15 20.42
N PRO A 132 -58.56 -13.83 21.63
CA PRO A 132 -58.94 -14.59 22.83
C PRO A 132 -60.44 -14.59 23.11
N THR A 133 -61.14 -13.51 22.72
CA THR A 133 -62.53 -13.24 23.12
C THR A 133 -63.53 -13.27 21.97
N ALA A 134 -63.07 -13.25 20.70
CA ALA A 134 -63.94 -13.19 19.53
C ALA A 134 -63.31 -13.77 18.25
N LEU A 135 -64.14 -13.95 17.21
CA LEU A 135 -63.73 -14.33 15.86
C LEU A 135 -64.22 -13.30 14.85
N ALA A 136 -63.33 -12.65 14.11
CA ALA A 136 -63.68 -11.77 13.01
C ALA A 136 -63.62 -12.51 11.67
N VAL A 137 -64.69 -12.42 10.87
CA VAL A 137 -64.79 -12.98 9.53
C VAL A 137 -64.84 -11.84 8.52
N VAL A 138 -63.85 -11.81 7.63
CA VAL A 138 -63.54 -10.60 6.86
C VAL A 138 -63.46 -10.90 5.36
N ARG A 139 -64.04 -9.99 4.56
CA ARG A 139 -64.00 -10.05 3.10
C ARG A 139 -63.75 -8.66 2.51
N GLY A 140 -62.49 -8.38 2.17
CA GLY A 140 -62.10 -7.14 1.49
C GLY A 140 -62.32 -5.89 2.35
N THR A 141 -61.54 -5.73 3.41
CA THR A 141 -61.81 -4.74 4.47
C THR A 141 -60.50 -4.17 5.02
N LYS A 142 -60.50 -2.89 5.40
CA LYS A 142 -59.48 -2.29 6.25
C LYS A 142 -60.03 -2.15 7.67
N PHE A 143 -59.43 -2.85 8.60
CA PHE A 143 -59.87 -2.86 10.00
C PHE A 143 -58.67 -3.01 10.95
N GLY A 144 -58.87 -2.60 12.20
CA GLY A 144 -57.92 -2.73 13.29
C GLY A 144 -58.44 -3.71 14.33
N VAL A 145 -57.50 -4.41 14.97
CA VAL A 145 -57.74 -5.23 16.15
C VAL A 145 -56.73 -4.83 17.20
N ASP A 146 -57.20 -4.41 18.37
CA ASP A 146 -56.36 -4.06 19.51
C ASP A 146 -56.74 -4.92 20.71
N ILE A 147 -55.81 -5.76 21.17
CA ILE A 147 -55.99 -6.63 22.34
C ILE A 147 -55.21 -6.01 23.49
N GLN A 148 -55.93 -5.43 24.42
CA GLN A 148 -55.39 -4.69 25.56
C GLN A 148 -54.82 -5.64 26.62
N PRO A 149 -53.91 -5.14 27.50
CA PRO A 149 -53.33 -5.96 28.57
C PRO A 149 -54.34 -6.56 29.55
N ASP A 150 -55.52 -5.97 29.68
CA ASP A 150 -56.61 -6.47 30.53
C ASP A 150 -57.44 -7.58 29.86
N GLY A 151 -57.16 -7.93 28.60
CA GLY A 151 -57.88 -8.95 27.83
C GLY A 151 -59.00 -8.39 26.94
N THR A 152 -59.34 -7.11 27.09
CA THR A 152 -60.31 -6.43 26.22
C THR A 152 -59.82 -6.42 24.78
N THR A 153 -60.70 -6.81 23.85
CA THR A 153 -60.45 -6.70 22.41
C THR A 153 -61.31 -5.60 21.80
N VAL A 154 -60.68 -4.67 21.08
CA VAL A 154 -61.36 -3.61 20.33
C VAL A 154 -61.17 -3.87 18.83
N PHE A 155 -62.30 -3.98 18.12
CA PHE A 155 -62.35 -4.05 16.67
C PHE A 155 -62.76 -2.69 16.12
N THR A 156 -61.99 -2.14 15.18
CA THR A 156 -62.25 -0.83 14.56
C THR A 156 -62.34 -0.95 13.05
N GLY A 157 -63.44 -0.50 12.44
CA GLY A 157 -63.63 -0.52 11.00
C GLY A 157 -63.24 0.80 10.33
N TYR A 158 -62.41 0.73 9.28
CA TYR A 158 -61.95 1.91 8.54
C TYR A 158 -62.50 1.95 7.10
N GLU A 159 -62.51 0.82 6.41
CA GLU A 159 -63.03 0.70 5.03
C GLU A 159 -63.68 -0.66 4.82
N GLY A 160 -64.89 -0.69 4.24
CA GLY A 160 -65.68 -1.92 4.09
C GLY A 160 -66.35 -2.37 5.40
N THR A 161 -66.93 -3.56 5.40
CA THR A 161 -67.68 -4.11 6.54
C THR A 161 -67.22 -5.53 6.84
N PHE A 162 -67.21 -5.91 8.11
CA PHE A 162 -66.85 -7.26 8.56
C PHE A 162 -67.75 -7.73 9.71
N GLU A 163 -67.74 -9.04 9.95
CA GLU A 163 -68.54 -9.67 11.00
C GLU A 163 -67.64 -10.06 12.18
N VAL A 164 -68.09 -9.80 13.39
CA VAL A 164 -67.45 -10.22 14.65
C VAL A 164 -68.39 -11.16 15.37
N VAL A 165 -67.93 -12.37 15.67
CA VAL A 165 -68.65 -13.37 16.46
C VAL A 165 -68.10 -13.37 17.88
N ALA A 166 -68.94 -13.01 18.85
CA ALA A 166 -68.61 -12.96 20.28
C ALA A 166 -69.82 -13.48 21.08
N ALA A 167 -69.58 -14.22 22.16
CA ALA A 167 -70.63 -14.87 22.97
C ALA A 167 -71.70 -15.68 22.18
N GLY A 168 -71.38 -16.14 20.97
CA GLY A 168 -72.32 -16.86 20.09
C GLY A 168 -73.25 -15.95 19.26
N GLU A 169 -73.12 -14.63 19.40
CA GLU A 169 -73.84 -13.62 18.62
C GLU A 169 -72.93 -13.04 17.52
N THR A 170 -73.53 -12.51 16.46
CA THR A 170 -72.79 -11.92 15.31
C THR A 170 -73.10 -10.44 15.20
N PHE A 171 -72.05 -9.62 15.20
CA PHE A 171 -72.10 -8.16 15.10
C PHE A 171 -71.47 -7.72 13.79
N GLN A 172 -72.09 -6.75 13.13
CA GLN A 172 -71.57 -6.17 11.90
C GLN A 172 -70.89 -4.83 12.20
N VAL A 173 -69.62 -4.71 11.84
CA VAL A 173 -68.81 -3.50 12.08
C VAL A 173 -68.36 -2.92 10.74
N GLY A 174 -68.72 -1.66 10.49
CA GLY A 174 -68.43 -0.91 9.27
C GLY A 174 -67.48 0.27 9.47
N PRO A 175 -67.32 1.13 8.45
CA PRO A 175 -66.42 2.28 8.50
C PRO A 175 -66.83 3.29 9.58
N GLY A 176 -65.87 3.74 10.39
CA GLY A 176 -66.11 4.68 11.49
C GLY A 176 -66.84 4.07 12.67
N GLN A 177 -66.93 2.73 12.73
CA GLN A 177 -67.54 2.00 13.85
C GLN A 177 -66.49 1.20 14.62
N LYS A 178 -66.75 0.96 15.90
CA LYS A 178 -65.98 0.04 16.74
C LYS A 178 -66.87 -0.88 17.55
N LEU A 179 -66.35 -2.06 17.86
CA LEU A 179 -66.93 -3.01 18.81
C LEU A 179 -65.88 -3.37 19.85
N GLN A 180 -66.22 -3.22 21.13
CA GLN A 180 -65.40 -3.66 22.24
C GLN A 180 -65.97 -4.97 22.79
N VAL A 181 -65.10 -5.94 23.02
CA VAL A 181 -65.42 -7.22 23.65
C VAL A 181 -64.53 -7.34 24.88
N ASP A 182 -65.13 -7.48 26.06
CA ASP A 182 -64.36 -7.61 27.31
C ASP A 182 -63.62 -8.95 27.40
N ASP A 183 -62.86 -9.13 28.48
CA ASP A 183 -62.03 -10.32 28.74
C ASP A 183 -62.84 -11.60 28.99
N GLU A 184 -64.12 -11.48 29.34
CA GLU A 184 -65.06 -12.59 29.45
C GLU A 184 -65.74 -12.96 28.12
N GLY A 185 -65.43 -12.22 27.04
CA GLY A 185 -66.01 -12.43 25.72
C GLY A 185 -67.39 -11.82 25.54
N GLN A 186 -67.83 -10.93 26.45
CA GLN A 186 -69.09 -10.21 26.33
C GLN A 186 -68.92 -9.00 25.41
N PRO A 187 -69.76 -8.87 24.36
CA PRO A 187 -69.72 -7.74 23.46
C PRO A 187 -70.44 -6.52 24.07
N GLY A 188 -69.84 -5.34 23.91
CA GLY A 188 -70.52 -4.06 24.10
C GLY A 188 -71.40 -3.68 22.91
N GLU A 189 -71.92 -2.46 22.90
CA GLU A 189 -72.64 -1.92 21.74
C GLU A 189 -71.68 -1.50 20.62
N VAL A 190 -72.10 -1.67 19.36
CA VAL A 190 -71.38 -1.12 18.20
C VAL A 190 -71.48 0.41 18.24
N GLY A 191 -70.36 1.06 18.55
CA GLY A 191 -70.27 2.52 18.70
C GLY A 191 -69.52 3.20 17.57
N SER A 192 -69.36 4.51 17.65
CA SER A 192 -68.51 5.29 16.73
C SER A 192 -67.02 5.17 17.09
N ALA A 193 -66.18 5.06 16.06
CA ALA A 193 -64.73 5.19 16.16
C ALA A 193 -64.30 6.57 15.66
N GLU A 194 -63.51 7.29 16.46
CA GLU A 194 -62.91 8.57 16.06
C GLU A 194 -61.54 8.39 15.38
N GLU A 195 -61.00 7.18 15.38
CA GLU A 195 -59.66 6.86 14.88
C GLU A 195 -59.67 6.69 13.36
N GLU A 196 -58.76 7.36 12.65
CA GLU A 196 -58.55 7.22 11.21
C GLU A 196 -57.50 6.16 10.89
N TRP A 197 -57.53 5.59 9.67
CA TRP A 197 -56.54 4.61 9.24
C TRP A 197 -55.15 5.27 9.22
N PRO A 198 -54.15 4.74 9.94
CA PRO A 198 -52.82 5.33 9.91
C PRO A 198 -52.17 5.07 8.55
N GLU A 199 -51.58 6.10 7.95
CA GLU A 199 -50.88 5.97 6.66
C GLU A 199 -49.72 4.97 6.75
N ASP A 200 -48.99 4.96 7.87
CA ASP A 200 -47.92 4.01 8.16
C ASP A 200 -47.73 3.84 9.68
N ILE A 201 -47.21 2.68 10.11
CA ILE A 201 -46.80 2.45 11.51
C ILE A 201 -45.29 2.64 11.72
N PHE A 202 -44.51 2.67 10.64
CA PHE A 202 -43.06 2.86 10.70
C PHE A 202 -42.70 4.35 10.60
N ALA A 203 -41.82 4.82 11.48
CA ALA A 203 -41.26 6.16 11.39
C ALA A 203 -40.17 6.21 10.28
N PRO A 204 -39.95 7.38 9.66
CA PRO A 204 -38.86 7.55 8.70
C PRO A 204 -37.50 7.12 9.29
N GLY A 205 -36.76 6.28 8.58
CA GLY A 205 -35.43 5.80 9.00
C GLY A 205 -35.43 4.57 9.93
N GLU A 206 -36.59 4.10 10.39
CA GLU A 206 -36.67 2.83 11.12
C GLU A 206 -36.26 1.65 10.20
N SER A 207 -35.36 0.80 10.69
CA SER A 207 -34.84 -0.36 9.95
C SER A 207 -34.75 -1.61 10.83
N ALA A 208 -34.50 -2.75 10.19
CA ALA A 208 -34.37 -4.06 10.84
C ALA A 208 -33.13 -4.20 11.76
N GLY A 209 -32.22 -3.21 11.72
CA GLY A 209 -30.88 -3.33 12.28
C GLY A 209 -29.99 -4.29 11.47
N ILE A 210 -28.79 -4.53 11.97
CA ILE A 210 -27.84 -5.48 11.36
C ILE A 210 -28.26 -6.91 11.72
N ALA A 211 -28.19 -7.82 10.75
CA ALA A 211 -28.50 -9.22 10.99
C ALA A 211 -27.52 -9.83 12.03
N PRO A 212 -28.00 -10.62 13.02
CA PRO A 212 -27.14 -11.20 14.05
C PRO A 212 -25.98 -12.03 13.50
N ASP A 213 -26.20 -12.79 12.43
CA ASP A 213 -25.13 -13.61 11.84
C ASP A 213 -24.03 -12.74 11.21
N THR A 214 -24.38 -11.56 10.70
CA THR A 214 -23.39 -10.57 10.22
C THR A 214 -22.57 -10.00 11.38
N LEU A 215 -23.21 -9.73 12.53
CA LEU A 215 -22.51 -9.30 13.74
C LEU A 215 -21.57 -10.40 14.27
N VAL A 216 -22.03 -11.65 14.30
CA VAL A 216 -21.22 -12.81 14.72
C VAL A 216 -20.01 -12.97 13.81
N ALA A 217 -20.20 -12.88 12.48
CA ALA A 217 -19.11 -12.96 11.52
C ALA A 217 -18.11 -11.80 11.65
N GLY A 218 -18.62 -10.57 11.83
CA GLY A 218 -17.78 -9.39 12.06
C GLY A 218 -16.95 -9.49 13.33
N CYS A 219 -17.55 -9.94 14.44
CA CYS A 219 -16.83 -10.21 15.68
C CYS A 219 -15.77 -11.30 15.48
N ALA A 220 -16.11 -12.41 14.83
CA ALA A 220 -15.17 -13.50 14.59
C ALA A 220 -13.94 -13.04 13.78
N ALA A 221 -14.14 -12.21 12.75
CA ALA A 221 -13.04 -11.63 11.98
C ALA A 221 -12.18 -10.68 12.83
N LEU A 222 -12.80 -9.86 13.68
CA LEU A 222 -12.08 -8.98 14.59
C LEU A 222 -11.26 -9.77 15.61
N ARG A 223 -11.84 -10.84 16.19
CA ARG A 223 -11.15 -11.76 17.10
C ARG A 223 -9.93 -12.41 16.45
N THR A 224 -10.02 -12.84 15.19
CA THR A 224 -8.87 -13.38 14.47
C THR A 224 -7.75 -12.36 14.37
N ARG A 225 -8.05 -11.09 14.06
CA ARG A 225 -7.04 -10.02 13.99
C ARG A 225 -6.38 -9.73 15.33
N TYR A 226 -7.15 -9.71 16.42
CA TYR A 226 -6.58 -9.57 17.77
C TYR A 226 -5.70 -10.76 18.14
N ARG A 227 -6.11 -11.98 17.79
CA ARG A 227 -5.28 -13.18 18.02
C ARG A 227 -3.96 -13.09 17.28
N GLU A 228 -3.99 -12.78 15.99
CA GLU A 228 -2.77 -12.66 15.16
C GLU A 228 -1.82 -11.57 15.70
N LEU A 229 -2.38 -10.44 16.15
CA LEU A 229 -1.58 -9.39 16.77
C LEU A 229 -1.02 -9.82 18.13
N TYR A 230 -1.82 -10.49 18.96
CA TYR A 230 -1.37 -11.04 20.23
C TYR A 230 -0.26 -12.08 20.03
N GLU A 231 -0.43 -13.04 19.12
CA GLU A 231 0.59 -14.05 18.84
C GLU A 231 1.90 -13.39 18.40
N ARG A 232 1.83 -12.34 17.57
CA ARG A 232 3.00 -11.57 17.17
C ARG A 232 3.67 -10.85 18.33
N ILE A 233 2.92 -10.06 19.10
CA ILE A 233 3.46 -9.29 20.24
C ILE A 233 3.98 -10.24 21.32
N HIS A 234 3.18 -11.20 21.75
CA HIS A 234 3.52 -12.08 22.86
C HIS A 234 4.63 -13.07 22.51
N GLU A 235 4.48 -13.82 21.41
CA GLU A 235 5.42 -14.90 21.10
C GLU A 235 6.72 -14.40 20.48
N GLN A 236 6.69 -13.27 19.75
CA GLN A 236 7.89 -12.73 19.10
C GLN A 236 8.54 -11.63 19.96
N PHE A 237 7.84 -10.54 20.23
CA PHE A 237 8.44 -9.38 20.90
C PHE A 237 8.66 -9.62 22.39
N PHE A 238 7.62 -10.05 23.12
CA PHE A 238 7.67 -10.15 24.58
C PHE A 238 8.61 -11.26 25.06
N ARG A 239 8.57 -12.45 24.44
CA ARG A 239 9.50 -13.54 24.80
C ARG A 239 10.94 -13.21 24.50
N GLU A 240 11.20 -12.53 23.39
CA GLU A 240 12.56 -12.11 23.06
C GLU A 240 13.05 -11.01 24.01
N PHE A 241 12.16 -10.09 24.40
CA PHE A 241 12.44 -9.09 25.43
C PHE A 241 12.87 -9.73 26.75
N GLN A 242 12.11 -10.70 27.25
CA GLN A 242 12.43 -11.43 28.49
C GLN A 242 13.79 -12.15 28.42
N ARG A 243 14.18 -12.62 27.23
CA ARG A 243 15.49 -13.27 27.02
C ARG A 243 16.63 -12.26 27.15
N TYR A 244 16.50 -11.06 26.56
CA TYR A 244 17.52 -10.02 26.66
C TYR A 244 17.54 -9.35 28.04
N GLU A 245 16.40 -9.25 28.70
CA GLU A 245 16.30 -8.82 30.10
C GLU A 245 17.15 -9.72 31.01
N GLN A 246 17.03 -11.04 30.86
CA GLN A 246 17.86 -11.99 31.61
C GLN A 246 19.35 -11.89 31.28
N ALA A 247 19.69 -11.46 30.06
CA ALA A 247 21.06 -11.25 29.63
C ALA A 247 21.63 -9.87 30.05
N GLY A 248 20.78 -8.95 30.51
CA GLY A 248 21.15 -7.56 30.81
C GLY A 248 21.46 -6.71 29.56
N ASP A 249 20.95 -7.12 28.38
CA ASP A 249 21.24 -6.48 27.10
C ASP A 249 20.26 -5.33 26.80
N GLN A 250 20.54 -4.17 27.40
CA GLN A 250 19.70 -2.97 27.37
C GLN A 250 19.48 -2.41 25.95
N ALA A 251 20.47 -2.56 25.05
CA ALA A 251 20.37 -2.07 23.68
C ALA A 251 19.30 -2.86 22.89
N ARG A 252 19.33 -4.20 22.99
CA ARG A 252 18.34 -5.06 22.33
C ARG A 252 16.95 -4.95 22.94
N MET A 253 16.85 -4.75 24.26
CA MET A 253 15.58 -4.45 24.91
C MET A 253 14.94 -3.15 24.37
N SER A 254 15.75 -2.09 24.19
CA SER A 254 15.30 -0.81 23.63
C SER A 254 14.85 -0.95 22.17
N PHE A 255 15.61 -1.72 21.36
CA PHE A 255 15.24 -2.01 19.97
C PHE A 255 13.89 -2.71 19.85
N ILE A 256 13.61 -3.69 20.70
CA ILE A 256 12.31 -4.38 20.74
C ILE A 256 11.18 -3.40 21.06
N TYR A 257 11.36 -2.53 22.06
CA TYR A 257 10.36 -1.53 22.44
C TYR A 257 10.03 -0.56 21.30
N TYR A 258 11.04 -0.04 20.59
CA TYR A 258 10.80 0.89 19.48
C TYR A 258 10.11 0.21 18.28
N ASN A 259 10.46 -1.03 17.96
CA ASN A 259 9.78 -1.78 16.89
C ASN A 259 8.34 -2.17 17.26
N MET A 260 8.04 -2.29 18.55
CA MET A 260 6.70 -2.61 19.03
C MET A 260 5.71 -1.45 18.84
N GLN A 261 6.18 -0.21 18.65
CA GLN A 261 5.33 0.98 18.44
C GLN A 261 4.40 0.82 17.22
N GLU A 262 4.87 0.18 16.14
CA GLU A 262 4.02 -0.07 14.97
C GLU A 262 2.94 -1.11 15.26
N GLN A 263 3.22 -2.11 16.10
CA GLN A 263 2.22 -3.08 16.54
C GLN A 263 1.13 -2.40 17.38
N MET A 264 1.52 -1.42 18.22
CA MET A 264 0.55 -0.63 18.99
C MET A 264 -0.27 0.33 18.12
N ARG A 265 0.28 0.80 17.00
CA ARG A 265 -0.51 1.53 16.00
C ARG A 265 -1.59 0.64 15.39
N LEU A 266 -1.25 -0.61 15.05
CA LEU A 266 -2.23 -1.60 14.57
C LEU A 266 -3.27 -1.93 15.64
N TYR A 267 -2.85 -2.09 16.90
CA TYR A 267 -3.73 -2.27 18.06
C TYR A 267 -4.78 -1.16 18.17
N SER A 268 -4.36 0.11 18.11
CA SER A 268 -5.26 1.27 18.14
C SER A 268 -6.32 1.25 17.02
N GLY A 269 -5.93 0.77 15.83
CA GLY A 269 -6.85 0.54 14.72
C GLY A 269 -7.89 -0.55 15.01
N LEU A 270 -7.51 -1.60 15.72
CA LEU A 270 -8.43 -2.66 16.18
C LEU A 270 -9.35 -2.17 17.30
N GLU A 271 -8.82 -1.40 18.26
CA GLU A 271 -9.60 -0.78 19.34
C GLU A 271 -10.75 0.07 18.81
N SER A 272 -10.46 0.86 17.76
CA SER A 272 -11.48 1.67 17.09
C SER A 272 -12.62 0.82 16.50
N ARG A 273 -12.29 -0.35 15.93
CA ARG A 273 -13.28 -1.28 15.37
C ARG A 273 -14.05 -2.03 16.47
N TYR A 274 -13.37 -2.37 17.55
CA TYR A 274 -13.98 -3.01 18.72
C TYR A 274 -15.00 -2.09 19.38
N ALA A 275 -14.66 -0.81 19.58
CA ALA A 275 -15.58 0.19 20.09
C ALA A 275 -16.83 0.35 19.20
N GLN A 276 -16.65 0.41 17.87
CA GLN A 276 -17.78 0.46 16.92
C GLN A 276 -18.71 -0.76 17.04
N LEU A 277 -18.15 -1.96 17.19
CA LEU A 277 -18.95 -3.18 17.39
C LEU A 277 -19.75 -3.10 18.70
N LEU A 278 -19.14 -2.62 19.78
CA LEU A 278 -19.81 -2.46 21.07
C LEU A 278 -20.95 -1.43 21.02
N ASP A 279 -20.76 -0.32 20.31
CA ASP A 279 -21.81 0.69 20.13
C ASP A 279 -22.99 0.12 19.34
N VAL A 280 -22.72 -0.60 18.24
CA VAL A 280 -23.76 -1.30 17.47
C VAL A 280 -24.54 -2.29 18.35
N LEU A 281 -23.86 -3.04 19.21
CA LEU A 281 -24.52 -3.98 20.12
C LEU A 281 -25.32 -3.26 21.21
N ARG A 282 -24.84 -2.13 21.72
CA ARG A 282 -25.52 -1.32 22.74
C ARG A 282 -26.82 -0.73 22.20
N ASP A 283 -26.83 -0.35 20.93
CA ASP A 283 -28.00 0.20 20.25
C ASP A 283 -28.96 -0.89 19.72
N ASP A 284 -28.54 -2.16 19.69
CA ASP A 284 -29.38 -3.25 19.22
C ASP A 284 -30.43 -3.65 20.29
N PRO A 285 -31.73 -3.60 19.96
CA PRO A 285 -32.80 -3.83 20.93
C PRO A 285 -32.93 -5.29 21.39
N LEU A 286 -32.29 -6.24 20.69
CA LEU A 286 -32.31 -7.67 21.02
C LEU A 286 -30.99 -8.16 21.62
N LEU A 287 -29.88 -7.45 21.41
CA LEU A 287 -28.54 -7.89 21.80
C LEU A 287 -27.83 -6.95 22.79
N SER A 288 -28.44 -5.81 23.16
CA SER A 288 -27.90 -4.87 24.14
C SER A 288 -27.65 -5.45 25.54
N TRP A 289 -28.26 -6.59 25.87
CA TRP A 289 -27.97 -7.32 27.12
C TRP A 289 -26.54 -7.86 27.18
N ILE A 290 -25.86 -8.01 26.04
CA ILE A 290 -24.48 -8.50 25.97
C ILE A 290 -23.52 -7.47 26.60
N PRO A 291 -23.37 -6.24 26.06
CA PRO A 291 -22.51 -5.23 26.67
C PRO A 291 -23.03 -4.74 28.03
N ALA A 292 -24.34 -4.84 28.29
CA ALA A 292 -24.92 -4.45 29.59
C ALA A 292 -24.70 -5.49 30.70
N GLY A 293 -24.32 -6.73 30.36
CA GLY A 293 -24.17 -7.81 31.33
C GLY A 293 -25.48 -8.24 31.99
N THR A 294 -26.63 -8.04 31.32
CA THR A 294 -27.96 -8.40 31.85
C THR A 294 -28.41 -9.77 31.37
N GLU A 295 -29.58 -10.23 31.85
CA GLU A 295 -30.17 -11.49 31.38
C GLU A 295 -30.48 -11.46 29.88
N PRO A 296 -30.25 -12.57 29.15
CA PRO A 296 -30.58 -12.67 27.74
C PRO A 296 -32.05 -12.42 27.46
N ILE A 297 -32.35 -11.69 26.38
CA ILE A 297 -33.70 -11.58 25.87
C ILE A 297 -34.11 -12.94 25.28
N PRO A 298 -35.25 -13.54 25.66
CA PRO A 298 -35.62 -14.87 25.20
C PRO A 298 -35.68 -14.95 23.67
N GLY A 299 -35.04 -15.95 23.07
CA GLY A 299 -34.90 -16.15 21.63
C GLY A 299 -33.72 -15.42 20.98
N THR A 300 -32.76 -14.96 21.78
CA THR A 300 -31.50 -14.33 21.32
C THR A 300 -30.27 -15.05 21.86
N GLU A 301 -30.46 -16.11 22.65
CA GLU A 301 -29.43 -16.79 23.43
C GLU A 301 -28.35 -17.40 22.54
N GLU A 302 -28.73 -18.01 21.41
CA GLU A 302 -27.76 -18.69 20.55
C GLU A 302 -26.74 -17.71 19.94
N GLN A 303 -27.21 -16.68 19.23
CA GLN A 303 -26.33 -15.68 18.62
C GLN A 303 -25.67 -14.81 19.69
N GLY A 304 -26.39 -14.45 20.75
CA GLY A 304 -25.85 -13.62 21.82
C GLY A 304 -24.74 -14.30 22.61
N ASN A 305 -24.83 -15.62 22.86
CA ASN A 305 -23.75 -16.36 23.49
C ASN A 305 -22.52 -16.50 22.57
N LYS A 306 -22.71 -16.67 21.25
CA LYS A 306 -21.58 -16.66 20.28
C LYS A 306 -20.86 -15.31 20.28
N LEU A 307 -21.62 -14.21 20.28
CA LEU A 307 -21.07 -12.85 20.36
C LEU A 307 -20.36 -12.62 21.69
N ARG A 308 -21.00 -12.97 22.82
CA ARG A 308 -20.39 -12.85 24.15
C ARG A 308 -19.04 -13.57 24.23
N GLY A 309 -18.98 -14.85 23.84
CA GLY A 309 -17.72 -15.61 23.86
C GLY A 309 -16.66 -15.03 22.92
N CYS A 310 -17.08 -14.46 21.78
CA CYS A 310 -16.16 -13.76 20.88
C CYS A 310 -15.60 -12.47 21.51
N LEU A 311 -16.42 -11.67 22.17
CA LEU A 311 -15.98 -10.47 22.89
C LEU A 311 -15.07 -10.82 24.07
N GLU A 312 -15.39 -11.87 24.84
CA GLU A 312 -14.55 -12.37 25.93
C GLU A 312 -13.17 -12.83 25.43
N ASP A 313 -13.10 -13.49 24.26
CA ASP A 313 -11.82 -13.84 23.63
C ASP A 313 -11.04 -12.59 23.22
N ILE A 314 -11.71 -11.59 22.63
CA ILE A 314 -11.09 -10.31 22.25
C ILE A 314 -10.54 -9.58 23.48
N ASP A 315 -11.33 -9.45 24.54
CA ASP A 315 -10.91 -8.79 25.78
C ASP A 315 -9.69 -9.49 26.41
N ARG A 316 -9.61 -10.83 26.33
CA ARG A 316 -8.43 -11.57 26.77
C ARG A 316 -7.18 -11.20 25.98
N PHE A 317 -7.27 -11.12 24.65
CA PHE A 317 -6.14 -10.71 23.82
C PHE A 317 -5.77 -9.25 24.04
N ARG A 318 -6.77 -8.36 24.20
CA ARG A 318 -6.57 -6.94 24.51
C ARG A 318 -5.77 -6.76 25.79
N SER A 319 -6.25 -7.36 26.90
CA SER A 319 -5.56 -7.28 28.18
C SER A 319 -4.14 -7.84 28.11
N ALA A 320 -3.94 -8.98 27.43
CA ALA A 320 -2.61 -9.57 27.32
C ALA A 320 -1.62 -8.70 26.51
N ILE A 321 -2.08 -8.07 25.42
CA ILE A 321 -1.28 -7.12 24.65
C ILE A 321 -0.93 -5.88 25.49
N GLU A 322 -1.91 -5.33 26.20
CA GLU A 322 -1.71 -4.16 27.06
C GLU A 322 -0.74 -4.47 28.21
N ASP A 323 -0.86 -5.64 28.84
CA ASP A 323 0.02 -6.09 29.91
C ASP A 323 1.47 -6.29 29.42
N ASP A 324 1.65 -6.98 28.28
CA ASP A 324 2.98 -7.20 27.67
C ASP A 324 3.64 -5.86 27.29
N TYR A 325 2.86 -4.94 26.69
CA TYR A 325 3.38 -3.62 26.31
C TYR A 325 3.75 -2.78 27.52
N ALA A 326 2.87 -2.71 28.53
CA ALA A 326 3.12 -1.94 29.75
C ALA A 326 4.36 -2.44 30.49
N TYR A 327 4.57 -3.77 30.54
CA TYR A 327 5.76 -4.35 31.13
C TYR A 327 7.03 -3.90 30.39
N ILE A 328 7.06 -4.07 29.06
CA ILE A 328 8.22 -3.67 28.25
C ILE A 328 8.51 -2.17 28.38
N GLU A 329 7.47 -1.34 28.30
CA GLU A 329 7.60 0.12 28.43
C GLU A 329 8.14 0.52 29.80
N GLU A 330 7.56 0.02 30.89
CA GLU A 330 8.01 0.31 32.26
C GLU A 330 9.48 -0.11 32.44
N THR A 331 9.83 -1.34 32.04
CA THR A 331 11.20 -1.86 32.16
C THR A 331 12.20 -1.06 31.34
N VAL A 332 11.88 -0.70 30.09
CA VAL A 332 12.80 0.10 29.25
C VAL A 332 12.97 1.51 29.82
N LEU A 333 11.90 2.13 30.32
CA LEU A 333 11.97 3.48 30.91
C LEU A 333 12.80 3.54 32.21
N GLU A 334 13.14 2.41 32.84
CA GLU A 334 14.03 2.38 34.01
C GLU A 334 15.51 2.63 33.67
N PHE A 335 15.94 2.34 32.44
CA PHE A 335 17.35 2.45 32.03
C PHE A 335 17.57 3.16 30.69
N ALA A 336 16.56 3.23 29.83
CA ALA A 336 16.61 4.06 28.66
C ALA A 336 16.45 5.53 29.10
N PRO A 337 17.33 6.44 28.65
CA PRO A 337 17.12 7.86 28.89
C PRO A 337 15.74 8.26 28.36
N SER A 338 15.01 9.09 29.11
CA SER A 338 13.69 9.58 28.69
C SER A 338 13.77 10.19 27.28
N SER A 339 12.68 10.23 26.51
CA SER A 339 12.70 10.84 25.17
C SER A 339 13.26 12.27 25.17
N GLU A 340 13.09 13.01 26.27
CA GLU A 340 13.63 14.35 26.47
C GLU A 340 15.15 14.35 26.77
N GLU A 341 15.65 13.35 27.47
CA GLU A 341 17.07 13.13 27.82
C GLU A 341 17.85 12.50 26.66
N LEU A 342 17.19 11.66 25.86
CA LEU A 342 17.66 11.22 24.54
C LEU A 342 17.74 12.43 23.62
N LEU A 343 16.72 13.28 23.55
CA LEU A 343 16.77 14.55 22.78
C LEU A 343 17.82 15.55 23.29
N ASP A 344 18.10 15.61 24.59
CA ASP A 344 19.14 16.48 25.18
C ASP A 344 20.55 15.93 24.90
N ARG A 345 20.72 14.60 24.90
CA ARG A 345 21.96 13.94 24.45
C ARG A 345 22.15 14.07 22.93
N MET A 346 21.07 13.92 22.15
CA MET A 346 21.02 14.10 20.69
C MET A 346 21.28 15.55 20.26
N ARG A 347 20.83 16.55 21.01
CA ARG A 347 21.12 17.98 20.73
C ARG A 347 22.59 18.36 20.90
N GLY A 348 23.40 17.50 21.52
CA GLY A 348 24.83 17.68 21.65
C GLY A 348 25.67 17.06 20.52
N THR A 349 25.12 16.12 19.74
CA THR A 349 25.92 15.27 18.84
C THR A 349 25.29 14.95 17.47
N ILE A 350 24.07 15.37 17.17
CA ILE A 350 23.42 15.00 15.89
C ILE A 350 23.52 16.09 14.82
N GLU A 351 24.10 15.74 13.67
CA GLU A 351 23.99 16.49 12.39
C GLU A 351 22.93 15.89 11.44
N SER A 352 21.80 15.39 11.96
CA SER A 352 20.65 14.95 11.14
C SER A 352 19.52 15.98 11.10
N ALA A 353 19.02 16.24 9.88
CA ALA A 353 17.84 17.06 9.65
C ALA A 353 16.52 16.33 9.97
N HIS A 354 16.50 14.99 9.94
CA HIS A 354 15.28 14.16 10.00
C HIS A 354 15.48 12.81 10.74
N PRO A 355 15.76 12.81 12.05
CA PRO A 355 16.14 11.60 12.81
C PRO A 355 15.09 10.48 12.80
N THR A 356 13.80 10.79 12.68
CA THR A 356 12.73 9.79 12.56
C THR A 356 12.68 9.10 11.19
N MET A 357 13.20 9.75 10.14
CA MET A 357 13.38 9.14 8.82
C MET A 357 14.64 8.28 8.81
N ASP A 358 15.71 8.74 9.44
CA ASP A 358 16.99 7.99 9.45
C ASP A 358 16.88 6.68 10.24
N ILE A 359 16.11 6.68 11.33
CA ILE A 359 15.72 5.45 12.05
C ILE A 359 14.90 4.52 11.15
N ARG A 360 14.01 5.08 10.31
CA ARG A 360 13.11 4.30 9.43
C ARG A 360 13.87 3.64 8.27
N TYR A 361 14.92 4.28 7.77
CA TYR A 361 15.71 3.79 6.63
C TYR A 361 17.02 3.09 7.04
N GLY A 362 17.28 2.96 8.34
CA GLY A 362 18.53 2.37 8.83
C GLY A 362 19.77 3.20 8.48
N THR A 363 19.60 4.51 8.28
CA THR A 363 20.66 5.46 7.93
C THR A 363 21.00 6.39 9.09
N LEU A 364 20.53 6.07 10.31
CA LEU A 364 20.92 6.80 11.50
C LEU A 364 22.39 6.47 11.80
N ASP A 365 23.22 7.49 11.68
CA ASP A 365 24.64 7.52 11.99
C ASP A 365 24.81 8.59 13.08
N THR A 366 24.98 8.15 14.33
CA THR A 366 24.95 9.02 15.51
C THR A 366 26.28 9.73 15.76
N ASP A 367 27.39 9.20 15.27
CA ASP A 367 28.73 9.75 15.44
C ASP A 367 29.25 10.49 14.18
N GLY A 368 28.58 10.33 13.05
CA GLY A 368 28.88 10.99 11.79
C GLY A 368 30.10 10.40 11.08
N ASP A 369 30.46 9.14 11.38
CA ASP A 369 31.61 8.47 10.77
C ASP A 369 31.31 7.88 9.38
N GLY A 370 30.03 7.94 8.97
CA GLY A 370 29.53 7.48 7.68
C GLY A 370 29.14 6.00 7.65
N ILE A 371 29.09 5.35 8.82
CA ILE A 371 28.53 4.02 9.03
C ILE A 371 27.26 4.17 9.86
N PRO A 372 26.09 3.74 9.35
CA PRO A 372 24.88 3.77 10.17
C PRO A 372 25.00 2.84 11.39
N ASP A 373 24.58 3.31 12.58
CA ASP A 373 24.61 2.59 13.86
C ASP A 373 24.02 1.18 13.76
N VAL A 374 23.00 0.99 12.92
CA VAL A 374 22.36 -0.30 12.70
C VAL A 374 23.26 -1.31 11.99
N VAL A 375 24.14 -0.83 11.09
CA VAL A 375 25.16 -1.64 10.42
C VAL A 375 26.28 -1.98 11.40
N GLU A 376 26.73 -1.01 12.20
CA GLU A 376 27.74 -1.25 13.24
C GLU A 376 27.27 -2.31 14.24
N LEU A 377 26.05 -2.18 14.76
CA LEU A 377 25.45 -3.15 15.67
C LEU A 377 25.29 -4.53 15.03
N ALA A 378 24.95 -4.60 13.73
CA ALA A 378 24.84 -5.87 13.00
C ALA A 378 26.20 -6.57 12.91
N LEU A 379 27.26 -5.81 12.66
CA LEU A 379 28.63 -6.30 12.55
C LEU A 379 29.35 -6.47 13.90
N GLY A 380 28.67 -6.14 15.00
CA GLY A 380 29.25 -6.23 16.35
C GLY A 380 30.26 -5.13 16.67
N ILE A 381 30.26 -4.06 15.89
CA ILE A 381 31.03 -2.84 16.07
C ILE A 381 30.29 -1.92 17.06
N GLN A 382 31.04 -1.20 17.90
CA GLN A 382 30.46 -0.22 18.80
C GLN A 382 30.35 1.14 18.09
N PRO A 383 29.16 1.76 18.04
CA PRO A 383 29.04 3.15 17.56
C PRO A 383 29.99 4.08 18.27
N GLY A 384 30.74 4.88 17.51
CA GLY A 384 31.79 5.78 17.99
C GLY A 384 33.17 5.15 18.13
N SER A 385 33.40 3.97 17.55
CA SER A 385 34.69 3.28 17.59
C SER A 385 35.54 3.56 16.34
N ASP A 386 36.84 3.27 16.41
CA ASP A 386 37.74 3.37 15.25
C ASP A 386 37.70 2.11 14.36
N GLU A 387 36.66 1.26 14.48
CA GLU A 387 36.53 0.01 13.71
C GLU A 387 35.60 0.19 12.51
N TYR A 388 36.16 0.13 11.30
CA TYR A 388 35.40 0.28 10.05
C TYR A 388 35.15 -1.08 9.38
N PRO A 389 33.96 -1.30 8.78
CA PRO A 389 33.70 -2.51 8.01
C PRO A 389 34.40 -2.53 6.64
N ILE A 390 34.73 -1.35 6.11
CA ILE A 390 35.55 -1.17 4.90
C ILE A 390 36.93 -0.67 5.34
N ILE A 391 37.95 -1.52 5.24
CA ILE A 391 39.30 -1.26 5.74
C ILE A 391 40.22 -0.88 4.57
N LEU A 392 40.70 0.37 4.53
CA LEU A 392 41.57 0.85 3.46
C LEU A 392 43.01 0.29 3.62
N MET A 393 43.55 -0.26 2.55
CA MET A 393 44.86 -0.93 2.54
C MET A 393 45.92 -0.15 1.77
N ALA A 394 45.58 0.39 0.60
CA ALA A 394 46.48 1.20 -0.22
C ALA A 394 45.70 2.30 -0.98
N PRO A 395 46.31 3.46 -1.27
CA PRO A 395 47.61 3.90 -0.76
C PRO A 395 47.59 4.19 0.76
N ASP A 396 48.76 4.21 1.39
CA ASP A 396 48.90 4.64 2.78
C ASP A 396 48.42 6.09 2.95
N ASP A 397 47.86 6.42 4.11
CA ASP A 397 47.47 7.80 4.40
C ASP A 397 48.69 8.73 4.38
N GLY A 398 48.62 9.80 3.59
CA GLY A 398 49.70 10.73 3.32
C GLY A 398 50.72 10.28 2.27
N ALA A 399 50.44 9.24 1.47
CA ALA A 399 51.33 8.80 0.38
C ALA A 399 51.62 9.93 -0.62
N GLU A 400 52.83 9.96 -1.19
CA GLU A 400 53.24 10.97 -2.19
C GLU A 400 53.51 10.32 -3.55
N PHE A 401 53.00 10.96 -4.60
CA PHE A 401 53.15 10.57 -6.00
C PHE A 401 53.63 11.75 -6.85
N ALA A 402 54.40 11.47 -7.90
CA ALA A 402 54.88 12.47 -8.83
C ALA A 402 54.76 11.99 -10.28
N PHE A 403 53.97 12.68 -11.09
CA PHE A 403 53.90 12.38 -12.53
C PHE A 403 54.98 13.17 -13.29
N PRO A 404 55.73 12.55 -14.23
CA PRO A 404 55.48 11.26 -14.87
C PRO A 404 56.21 10.04 -14.26
N ASP A 405 56.88 10.18 -13.12
CA ASP A 405 57.62 9.07 -12.48
C ASP A 405 56.67 7.96 -12.02
N ASP A 406 55.56 8.34 -11.42
CA ASP A 406 54.40 7.49 -11.15
C ASP A 406 53.38 7.62 -12.29
N ARG A 407 52.89 6.47 -12.77
CA ARG A 407 51.93 6.42 -13.89
C ARG A 407 50.51 6.13 -13.42
N SER A 408 50.37 5.42 -12.29
CA SER A 408 49.11 5.01 -11.70
C SER A 408 49.21 5.02 -10.18
N ILE A 409 48.05 5.04 -9.53
CA ILE A 409 47.89 4.85 -8.09
C ILE A 409 47.01 3.61 -7.89
N SER A 410 47.45 2.68 -7.04
CA SER A 410 46.67 1.49 -6.63
C SER A 410 45.84 1.83 -5.41
N PHE A 411 44.54 1.60 -5.49
CA PHE A 411 43.59 1.72 -4.40
C PHE A 411 43.11 0.33 -4.02
N GLU A 412 43.28 -0.07 -2.77
CA GLU A 412 42.95 -1.42 -2.27
C GLU A 412 42.27 -1.31 -0.92
N TRP A 413 41.26 -2.15 -0.68
CA TRP A 413 40.58 -2.28 0.61
C TRP A 413 40.20 -3.73 0.90
N GLU A 414 39.91 -4.01 2.17
CA GLU A 414 39.36 -5.28 2.65
C GLU A 414 38.01 -5.04 3.31
N LEU A 415 37.18 -6.09 3.35
CA LEU A 415 35.83 -6.03 3.91
C LEU A 415 35.75 -6.94 5.13
N ASN A 416 35.23 -6.41 6.23
CA ASN A 416 34.77 -7.21 7.33
C ASN A 416 33.36 -7.73 6.99
N HIS A 417 33.21 -9.03 6.77
CA HIS A 417 32.01 -9.68 6.19
C HIS A 417 31.76 -9.37 4.70
N GLU A 418 32.69 -9.77 3.83
CA GLU A 418 32.64 -9.57 2.36
C GLU A 418 31.29 -9.97 1.73
N GLU A 419 30.64 -11.02 2.23
CA GLU A 419 29.37 -11.50 1.71
C GLU A 419 28.20 -10.51 1.87
N CYS A 420 28.35 -9.50 2.73
CA CYS A 420 27.32 -8.53 3.05
C CYS A 420 27.47 -7.22 2.29
N PHE A 421 28.49 -7.06 1.45
CA PHE A 421 28.75 -5.79 0.76
C PHE A 421 28.76 -5.95 -0.76
N ASN A 422 28.19 -4.96 -1.44
CA ASN A 422 28.18 -4.90 -2.90
C ASN A 422 28.30 -3.46 -3.40
N ASN A 423 28.61 -3.32 -4.70
CA ASN A 423 28.62 -2.06 -5.46
C ASN A 423 29.43 -0.94 -4.79
N PHE A 424 30.72 -0.84 -5.12
CA PHE A 424 31.60 0.14 -4.51
C PHE A 424 31.81 1.35 -5.41
N ASP A 425 31.88 2.52 -4.80
CA ASP A 425 32.34 3.75 -5.43
C ASP A 425 33.67 4.15 -4.80
N LEU A 426 34.73 4.23 -5.62
CA LEU A 426 35.95 4.93 -5.24
C LEU A 426 35.74 6.42 -5.50
N VAL A 427 35.80 7.22 -4.43
CA VAL A 427 35.64 8.67 -4.49
C VAL A 427 37.00 9.33 -4.24
N ILE A 428 37.40 10.23 -5.14
CA ILE A 428 38.64 11.01 -5.04
C ILE A 428 38.28 12.49 -5.16
N GLU A 429 38.72 13.31 -4.21
CA GLU A 429 38.36 14.72 -4.15
C GLU A 429 39.57 15.63 -3.93
N ALA A 430 39.55 16.80 -4.56
CA ALA A 430 40.51 17.87 -4.31
C ALA A 430 39.95 19.19 -4.85
N GLY A 431 40.18 20.30 -4.13
CA GLY A 431 39.85 21.64 -4.62
C GLY A 431 38.39 21.86 -5.04
N GLY A 432 37.44 21.11 -4.47
CA GLY A 432 36.01 21.16 -4.82
C GLY A 432 35.62 20.36 -6.07
N ILE A 433 36.54 19.55 -6.60
CA ILE A 433 36.30 18.63 -7.70
C ILE A 433 36.22 17.21 -7.12
N THR A 434 35.20 16.45 -7.52
CA THR A 434 34.95 15.08 -7.07
C THR A 434 34.92 14.13 -8.26
N SER A 435 35.78 13.11 -8.25
CA SER A 435 35.78 12.02 -9.23
C SER A 435 35.28 10.75 -8.56
N THR A 436 34.21 10.15 -9.11
CA THR A 436 33.63 8.89 -8.63
C THR A 436 33.83 7.78 -9.65
N ARG A 437 34.21 6.58 -9.20
CA ARG A 437 34.40 5.40 -10.04
C ARG A 437 33.67 4.20 -9.45
N GLU A 438 32.71 3.66 -10.19
CA GLU A 438 31.98 2.44 -9.82
C GLU A 438 32.86 1.20 -10.01
N LEU A 439 32.86 0.30 -9.03
CA LEU A 439 33.74 -0.87 -8.91
C LEU A 439 32.95 -2.07 -8.37
N THR A 440 33.24 -3.25 -8.89
CA THR A 440 32.63 -4.53 -8.48
C THR A 440 33.54 -5.40 -7.61
N GLY A 441 34.69 -4.87 -7.19
CA GLY A 441 35.69 -5.60 -6.39
C GLY A 441 36.46 -4.65 -5.50
N THR A 442 37.38 -5.18 -4.70
CA THR A 442 38.05 -4.44 -3.62
C THR A 442 39.37 -3.76 -3.99
N SER A 443 39.58 -3.51 -5.28
CA SER A 443 40.78 -2.81 -5.77
C SER A 443 40.53 -2.06 -7.08
N ALA A 444 41.30 -0.99 -7.30
CA ALA A 444 41.32 -0.22 -8.54
C ALA A 444 42.70 0.37 -8.82
N GLU A 445 43.12 0.30 -10.09
CA GLU A 445 44.30 1.02 -10.57
C GLU A 445 43.86 2.27 -11.35
N VAL A 446 44.22 3.45 -10.86
CA VAL A 446 43.85 4.73 -11.48
C VAL A 446 45.07 5.35 -12.15
N LEU A 447 45.01 5.52 -13.48
CA LEU A 447 46.05 6.25 -14.22
C LEU A 447 46.07 7.73 -13.81
N ILE A 448 47.22 8.24 -13.40
CA ILE A 448 47.35 9.63 -12.95
C ILE A 448 46.96 10.61 -14.06
N ASN A 449 47.36 10.33 -15.31
CA ASN A 449 46.97 11.16 -16.45
C ASN A 449 45.45 11.21 -16.67
N SER A 450 44.73 10.10 -16.38
CA SER A 450 43.26 10.07 -16.45
C SER A 450 42.62 10.88 -15.33
N LEU A 451 43.24 10.95 -14.14
CA LEU A 451 42.76 11.80 -13.07
C LEU A 451 42.95 13.28 -13.45
N ILE A 452 44.14 13.65 -13.92
CA ILE A 452 44.45 15.04 -14.25
C ILE A 452 43.65 15.54 -15.46
N ASN A 453 43.61 14.80 -16.55
CA ASN A 453 43.07 15.24 -17.84
C ASN A 453 41.72 14.59 -18.21
N GLY A 454 41.15 13.76 -17.33
CA GLY A 454 39.86 13.10 -17.57
C GLY A 454 38.66 14.01 -17.27
N THR A 455 37.47 13.41 -17.25
CA THR A 455 36.24 14.08 -16.81
C THR A 455 35.79 13.45 -15.48
N PRO A 456 35.72 14.23 -14.38
CA PRO A 456 36.16 15.63 -14.25
C PRO A 456 37.69 15.76 -14.22
N SER A 457 38.20 16.93 -14.64
CA SER A 457 39.64 17.21 -14.74
C SER A 457 40.14 17.90 -13.48
N PHE A 458 41.23 17.40 -12.90
CA PHE A 458 41.93 18.04 -11.77
C PHE A 458 43.07 18.98 -12.20
N ALA A 459 43.31 19.16 -13.51
CA ALA A 459 44.43 19.93 -14.04
C ALA A 459 44.51 21.37 -13.51
N SER A 460 43.35 22.00 -13.26
CA SER A 460 43.25 23.37 -12.75
C SER A 460 43.84 23.58 -11.35
N LEU A 461 44.03 22.51 -10.57
CA LEU A 461 44.56 22.58 -9.21
C LEU A 461 46.09 22.73 -9.17
N PHE A 462 46.77 22.51 -10.29
CA PHE A 462 48.23 22.49 -10.37
C PHE A 462 48.74 23.81 -10.97
N THR A 463 49.11 24.77 -10.12
CA THR A 463 49.56 26.10 -10.56
C THR A 463 51.05 26.38 -10.37
N ASP A 464 51.69 25.85 -9.32
CA ASP A 464 53.02 26.33 -8.89
C ASP A 464 53.93 25.24 -8.27
N GLU A 465 54.28 24.17 -9.01
CA GLU A 465 55.17 23.05 -8.60
C GLU A 465 54.90 22.35 -7.24
N GLU A 466 54.02 22.88 -6.38
CA GLU A 466 53.62 22.30 -5.10
C GLU A 466 52.69 21.10 -5.33
N PRO A 467 52.86 20.03 -4.55
CA PRO A 467 51.97 18.89 -4.64
C PRO A 467 50.58 19.28 -4.13
N VAL A 468 49.55 18.84 -4.86
CA VAL A 468 48.14 18.99 -4.46
C VAL A 468 47.78 17.82 -3.57
N GLU A 469 47.09 18.10 -2.46
CA GLU A 469 46.55 17.09 -1.54
C GLU A 469 45.15 16.66 -2.01
N PHE A 470 44.96 15.35 -2.11
CA PHE A 470 43.71 14.70 -2.47
C PHE A 470 43.20 13.92 -1.27
N SER A 471 41.89 13.93 -1.04
CA SER A 471 41.22 12.97 -0.17
C SER A 471 40.63 11.84 -1.01
N TRP A 472 40.54 10.65 -0.42
CA TRP A 472 39.87 9.51 -1.03
C TRP A 472 39.22 8.63 0.03
N PHE A 473 38.12 8.00 -0.35
CA PHE A 473 37.39 7.03 0.45
C PHE A 473 36.61 6.10 -0.46
N VAL A 474 36.10 5.02 0.12
CA VAL A 474 35.24 4.04 -0.58
C VAL A 474 33.85 4.12 0.03
N ARG A 475 32.83 4.24 -0.83
CA ARG A 475 31.44 4.01 -0.46
C ARG A 475 31.03 2.63 -0.96
N GLY A 476 30.31 1.87 -0.15
CA GLY A 476 29.66 0.63 -0.57
C GLY A 476 28.22 0.57 -0.08
N TYR A 477 27.57 -0.54 -0.36
CA TYR A 477 26.24 -0.83 0.17
C TYR A 477 26.26 -2.11 0.98
N PHE A 478 25.74 -2.03 2.20
CA PHE A 478 25.50 -3.17 3.08
C PHE A 478 24.15 -3.81 2.76
N ASP A 479 24.17 -5.10 2.45
CA ASP A 479 23.00 -5.93 2.18
C ASP A 479 22.64 -6.75 3.41
N PHE A 480 21.57 -6.33 4.08
CA PHE A 480 21.04 -7.02 5.25
C PHE A 480 20.52 -8.43 4.94
N GLU A 481 20.06 -8.70 3.70
CA GLU A 481 19.57 -10.03 3.33
C GLU A 481 20.73 -11.03 3.31
N SER A 482 21.83 -10.67 2.64
CA SER A 482 23.05 -11.49 2.60
C SER A 482 23.69 -11.69 3.99
N PHE A 483 23.69 -10.66 4.84
CA PHE A 483 24.14 -10.77 6.24
C PHE A 483 23.31 -11.76 7.05
N MET A 484 21.99 -11.75 6.87
CA MET A 484 21.09 -12.64 7.58
C MET A 484 21.30 -14.10 7.13
N GLU A 485 21.41 -14.33 5.82
CA GLU A 485 21.71 -15.65 5.26
C GLU A 485 23.06 -16.21 5.73
N SER A 486 24.10 -15.38 5.81
CA SER A 486 25.45 -15.82 6.21
C SER A 486 25.59 -16.06 7.72
N SER A 487 24.88 -15.27 8.53
CA SER A 487 24.88 -15.36 10.00
C SER A 487 24.00 -16.50 10.55
N GLY A 488 23.28 -17.21 9.67
CA GLY A 488 22.35 -18.28 10.06
C GLY A 488 21.02 -17.78 10.62
N TRP A 489 20.69 -16.51 10.39
CA TRP A 489 19.37 -15.92 10.61
C TRP A 489 18.47 -16.19 9.39
N SER A 490 17.16 -16.31 9.60
CA SER A 490 16.19 -16.44 8.51
C SER A 490 14.99 -15.56 8.77
N TRP A 491 14.50 -14.88 7.73
CA TRP A 491 13.23 -14.15 7.72
C TRP A 491 12.04 -15.11 7.75
N GLY A 492 11.89 -15.89 8.82
CA GLY A 492 10.86 -16.92 8.91
C GLY A 492 11.12 -18.10 7.94
N GLY A 493 10.91 -19.30 8.43
CA GLY A 493 11.01 -20.49 7.59
C GLY A 493 9.85 -20.57 6.59
N THR A 494 10.15 -20.95 5.35
CA THR A 494 9.14 -21.51 4.43
C THR A 494 8.50 -22.75 5.06
N ASP A 495 7.18 -22.82 5.05
CA ASP A 495 6.47 -24.05 5.43
C ASP A 495 6.64 -25.15 4.36
N GLU A 496 6.22 -26.39 4.67
CA GLU A 496 6.37 -27.54 3.76
C GLU A 496 5.53 -27.45 2.47
N TYR A 497 4.73 -26.39 2.31
CA TYR A 497 3.83 -26.19 1.18
C TYR A 497 4.28 -25.08 0.22
N GLY A 498 5.48 -24.50 0.43
CA GLY A 498 6.10 -23.55 -0.50
C GLY A 498 5.32 -22.25 -0.67
N HIS A 499 4.57 -21.83 0.36
CA HIS A 499 3.94 -20.51 0.37
C HIS A 499 4.94 -19.50 0.95
N HIS A 500 5.24 -18.46 0.17
CA HIS A 500 5.87 -17.26 0.72
C HIS A 500 4.83 -16.56 1.60
N ASP A 501 5.09 -16.46 2.89
CA ASP A 501 4.29 -15.62 3.79
C ASP A 501 4.35 -14.18 3.26
N GLY A 502 3.17 -13.61 2.98
CA GLY A 502 3.00 -12.32 2.33
C GLY A 502 3.44 -11.13 3.17
N TRP A 503 4.75 -10.96 3.33
CA TRP A 503 5.41 -9.82 3.98
C TRP A 503 5.77 -8.67 3.03
N HIS A 504 5.21 -8.63 1.81
CA HIS A 504 5.53 -7.55 0.86
C HIS A 504 4.62 -6.31 0.92
N GLU A 505 3.61 -6.22 1.80
CA GLU A 505 2.66 -5.07 1.75
C GLU A 505 2.41 -4.31 3.07
N SER A 506 3.12 -4.57 4.18
CA SER A 506 2.95 -3.73 5.38
C SER A 506 4.15 -3.52 6.30
N SER A 507 5.38 -3.80 5.86
CA SER A 507 6.55 -3.17 6.50
C SER A 507 6.60 -1.70 6.04
N SER A 508 6.55 -0.76 6.98
CA SER A 508 6.87 0.64 6.69
C SER A 508 8.39 0.89 6.59
N ILE A 509 9.18 -0.20 6.63
CA ILE A 509 10.54 -0.30 6.14
C ILE A 509 10.43 -0.79 4.68
N GLN A 510 10.75 0.08 3.72
CA GLN A 510 11.03 -0.38 2.36
C GLN A 510 12.27 -1.27 2.43
N ASP A 511 12.14 -2.46 1.85
CA ASP A 511 13.19 -3.44 1.60
C ASP A 511 14.58 -2.79 1.44
N PRO A 512 15.45 -2.78 2.48
CA PRO A 512 16.74 -2.13 2.42
C PRO A 512 17.72 -3.11 1.80
N SER A 513 17.57 -3.37 0.50
CA SER A 513 18.53 -4.20 -0.24
C SER A 513 19.92 -3.56 -0.34
N ALA A 514 20.10 -2.33 0.18
CA ALA A 514 21.36 -1.60 0.15
C ALA A 514 21.36 -0.41 1.13
N VAL A 515 22.01 -0.53 2.29
CA VAL A 515 22.28 0.59 3.21
C VAL A 515 23.65 1.19 2.86
N PRO A 516 23.77 2.49 2.56
CA PRO A 516 25.05 3.09 2.21
C PRO A 516 26.00 3.09 3.42
N VAL A 517 27.25 2.72 3.18
CA VAL A 517 28.33 2.71 4.18
C VAL A 517 29.56 3.34 3.55
N THR A 518 30.28 4.19 4.28
CA THR A 518 31.57 4.74 3.84
C THR A 518 32.72 4.25 4.70
N SER A 519 33.90 4.16 4.10
CA SER A 519 35.15 3.96 4.83
C SER A 519 35.60 5.24 5.55
N GLU A 520 36.65 5.13 6.34
CA GLU A 520 37.48 6.28 6.72
C GLU A 520 37.95 7.07 5.48
N VAL A 521 38.32 8.34 5.67
CA VAL A 521 38.91 9.20 4.63
C VAL A 521 40.43 9.21 4.76
N ARG A 522 41.13 8.89 3.68
CA ARG A 522 42.59 8.98 3.59
C ARG A 522 43.03 10.03 2.59
N HIS A 523 44.29 10.43 2.68
CA HIS A 523 44.87 11.49 1.87
C HIS A 523 46.08 10.99 1.08
N PHE A 524 46.33 11.57 -0.08
CA PHE A 524 47.59 11.43 -0.79
C PHE A 524 47.97 12.76 -1.45
N ARG A 525 49.25 12.93 -1.79
CA ARG A 525 49.77 14.11 -2.45
C ARG A 525 50.26 13.78 -3.84
N LEU A 526 49.89 14.60 -4.81
CA LEU A 526 50.30 14.42 -6.19
C LEU A 526 51.04 15.66 -6.67
N ARG A 527 52.22 15.48 -7.26
CA ARG A 527 52.92 16.53 -8.01
C ARG A 527 52.68 16.33 -9.51
N TYR A 528 52.26 17.38 -10.20
CA TYR A 528 52.05 17.39 -11.65
C TYR A 528 52.59 18.69 -12.25
N ALA A 529 53.46 18.59 -13.26
CA ALA A 529 54.02 19.73 -13.98
C ALA A 529 53.57 19.69 -15.46
N PRO A 530 52.43 20.31 -15.82
CA PRO A 530 51.99 20.36 -17.21
C PRO A 530 52.88 21.30 -18.02
N SER A 531 53.33 20.85 -19.19
CA SER A 531 53.92 21.73 -20.19
C SER A 531 52.82 22.55 -20.88
N GLY A 532 52.32 23.60 -20.21
CA GLY A 532 51.36 24.58 -20.75
C GLY A 532 49.93 24.02 -20.95
N ILE A 533 48.93 24.75 -20.45
CA ILE A 533 47.51 24.45 -20.71
C ILE A 533 47.11 25.10 -22.04
N VAL A 534 46.40 24.36 -22.90
CA VAL A 534 45.96 24.77 -24.24
C VAL A 534 44.45 24.87 -24.30
N ASP A 535 43.92 25.97 -24.83
CA ASP A 535 42.48 26.12 -25.07
C ASP A 535 42.09 25.66 -26.49
N LEU A 536 40.89 25.10 -26.62
CA LEU A 536 40.31 24.67 -27.89
C LEU A 536 38.97 25.36 -28.14
N SER A 537 38.69 25.73 -29.39
CA SER A 537 37.40 26.32 -29.75
C SER A 537 36.92 25.91 -31.13
N LEU A 538 35.59 25.92 -31.30
CA LEU A 538 34.93 25.78 -32.58
C LEU A 538 34.39 27.14 -33.03
N THR A 539 34.60 27.48 -34.29
CA THR A 539 34.14 28.74 -34.88
C THR A 539 33.49 28.51 -36.25
N PRO A 540 32.34 29.12 -36.56
CA PRO A 540 31.74 29.01 -37.89
C PRO A 540 32.63 29.67 -38.95
N VAL A 541 32.86 28.98 -40.06
CA VAL A 541 33.58 29.52 -41.22
C VAL A 541 32.58 30.14 -42.19
N GLY A 542 32.24 31.39 -41.93
CA GLY A 542 31.23 32.13 -42.70
C GLY A 542 30.10 32.64 -41.80
N PRO A 543 28.89 32.88 -42.35
CA PRO A 543 27.77 33.30 -41.53
C PRO A 543 27.31 32.15 -40.60
N SER A 544 26.88 32.50 -39.39
CA SER A 544 26.26 31.57 -38.44
C SER A 544 24.83 31.13 -38.84
N THR A 545 24.38 31.54 -40.03
CA THR A 545 23.10 31.14 -40.63
C THR A 545 23.36 30.62 -42.04
N VAL A 546 22.95 29.38 -42.31
CA VAL A 546 23.19 28.66 -43.57
C VAL A 546 21.87 28.17 -44.15
N GLN A 547 21.71 28.28 -45.46
CA GLN A 547 20.51 27.81 -46.15
C GLN A 547 20.57 26.30 -46.38
N MET A 548 19.41 25.65 -46.41
CA MET A 548 19.26 24.25 -46.75
C MET A 548 19.94 23.91 -48.09
N GLY A 549 20.72 22.84 -48.09
CA GLY A 549 21.54 22.41 -49.24
C GLY A 549 22.91 23.09 -49.35
N ASN A 550 23.21 24.12 -48.55
CA ASN A 550 24.56 24.69 -48.49
C ASN A 550 25.39 24.03 -47.39
N THR A 551 26.64 23.72 -47.72
CA THR A 551 27.60 23.11 -46.78
C THR A 551 27.89 24.04 -45.59
N ILE A 552 27.73 23.51 -44.38
CA ILE A 552 28.15 24.13 -43.13
C ILE A 552 29.64 23.88 -42.93
N ARG A 553 30.37 24.88 -42.44
CA ARG A 553 31.80 24.76 -42.15
C ARG A 553 32.11 25.24 -40.74
N VAL A 554 32.78 24.40 -39.97
CA VAL A 554 33.20 24.66 -38.59
C VAL A 554 34.71 24.53 -38.52
N ARG A 555 35.39 25.52 -37.94
CA ARG A 555 36.83 25.52 -37.74
C ARG A 555 37.15 25.20 -36.29
N LEU A 556 37.99 24.19 -36.11
CA LEU A 556 38.66 23.89 -34.85
C LEU A 556 39.89 24.78 -34.72
N GLU A 557 39.99 25.56 -33.65
CA GLU A 557 41.11 26.42 -33.32
C GLU A 557 41.79 25.96 -32.02
N MET A 558 43.09 26.23 -31.92
CA MET A 558 43.92 25.87 -30.79
C MET A 558 44.71 27.08 -30.29
N GLY A 559 44.69 27.34 -28.98
CA GLY A 559 45.33 28.48 -28.34
C GLY A 559 46.70 28.16 -27.72
N ASP A 560 47.73 28.90 -28.13
CA ASP A 560 49.05 28.98 -27.50
C ASP A 560 49.72 27.62 -27.20
N VAL A 561 49.55 26.63 -28.08
CA VAL A 561 50.17 25.31 -27.92
C VAL A 561 51.69 25.39 -28.07
N THR A 562 52.40 24.62 -27.25
CA THR A 562 53.86 24.52 -27.32
C THR A 562 54.30 23.07 -27.47
N ASN A 563 55.17 22.80 -28.44
CA ASN A 563 55.78 21.52 -28.73
C ASN A 563 54.82 20.34 -29.01
N LEU A 564 53.65 20.56 -29.62
CA LEU A 564 52.72 19.49 -29.96
C LEU A 564 53.34 18.49 -30.95
N MET A 565 53.20 17.20 -30.64
CA MET A 565 53.71 16.07 -31.42
C MET A 565 52.61 15.12 -31.89
N SER A 566 51.60 14.86 -31.07
CA SER A 566 50.44 14.04 -31.45
C SER A 566 49.16 14.55 -30.81
N TRP A 567 48.03 14.28 -31.44
CA TRP A 567 46.72 14.74 -30.99
C TRP A 567 45.60 13.76 -31.36
N SER A 568 44.56 13.77 -30.54
CA SER A 568 43.25 13.19 -30.80
C SER A 568 42.18 14.08 -30.16
N ILE A 569 41.38 14.75 -30.97
CA ILE A 569 40.33 15.68 -30.53
C ILE A 569 38.99 15.17 -31.05
N VAL A 570 38.00 14.98 -30.17
CA VAL A 570 36.68 14.48 -30.54
C VAL A 570 35.65 15.58 -30.40
N LEU A 571 34.91 15.81 -31.48
CA LEU A 571 33.80 16.74 -31.56
C LEU A 571 32.49 15.97 -31.57
N THR A 572 31.43 16.57 -31.02
CA THR A 572 30.06 16.10 -31.17
C THR A 572 29.27 17.02 -32.09
N TYR A 573 28.31 16.45 -32.81
CA TYR A 573 27.29 17.15 -33.59
C TYR A 573 25.95 16.42 -33.45
N ASP A 574 24.84 17.09 -33.75
CA ASP A 574 23.52 16.43 -33.81
C ASP A 574 23.33 15.72 -35.16
N PRO A 575 23.35 14.37 -35.21
CA PRO A 575 23.23 13.62 -36.46
C PRO A 575 21.82 13.67 -37.08
N SER A 576 20.82 14.16 -36.35
CA SER A 576 19.50 14.43 -36.93
C SER A 576 19.45 15.75 -37.71
N MET A 577 20.35 16.68 -37.38
CA MET A 577 20.39 18.02 -37.96
C MET A 577 21.38 18.12 -39.11
N VAL A 578 22.54 17.48 -38.99
CA VAL A 578 23.63 17.56 -39.98
C VAL A 578 24.35 16.22 -40.14
N GLU A 579 24.94 16.01 -41.31
CA GLU A 579 25.80 14.85 -41.62
C GLU A 579 27.24 15.32 -41.85
N PHE A 580 28.23 14.65 -41.26
CA PHE A 580 29.64 14.95 -41.54
C PHE A 580 29.99 14.60 -42.98
N SER A 581 30.57 15.56 -43.71
CA SER A 581 30.94 15.39 -45.11
C SER A 581 32.42 15.10 -45.29
N ARG A 582 33.28 15.98 -44.74
CA ARG A 582 34.74 15.85 -44.84
C ARG A 582 35.46 16.79 -43.88
N GLY A 583 36.72 16.44 -43.59
CA GLY A 583 37.66 17.31 -42.89
C GLY A 583 38.75 17.82 -43.81
N ASN A 584 39.17 19.06 -43.60
CA ASN A 584 40.27 19.73 -44.28
C ASN A 584 41.33 20.16 -43.27
N LYS A 585 42.60 20.08 -43.68
CA LYS A 585 43.71 20.63 -42.90
C LYS A 585 43.64 22.15 -42.89
N ALA A 586 43.98 22.76 -41.76
CA ALA A 586 44.02 24.22 -41.63
C ALA A 586 45.22 24.64 -40.77
N GLY A 587 45.73 25.86 -41.02
CA GLY A 587 46.73 26.55 -40.21
C GLY A 587 47.84 25.65 -39.65
N LEU A 588 47.81 25.43 -38.34
CA LEU A 588 48.85 24.75 -37.55
C LEU A 588 49.19 23.33 -38.03
N THR A 589 48.23 22.63 -38.65
CA THR A 589 48.40 21.23 -39.07
C THR A 589 48.75 21.09 -40.56
N SER A 590 49.03 22.19 -41.27
CA SER A 590 49.29 22.15 -42.71
C SER A 590 50.47 21.25 -43.11
N GLY A 591 51.46 21.11 -42.21
CA GLY A 591 52.65 20.27 -42.40
C GLY A 591 52.48 18.80 -42.00
N SER A 592 51.35 18.43 -41.38
CA SER A 592 51.12 17.11 -40.80
C SER A 592 49.97 16.38 -41.47
N THR A 593 49.85 15.07 -41.26
CA THR A 593 48.69 14.30 -41.72
C THR A 593 47.60 14.33 -40.67
N LEU A 594 46.37 14.62 -41.09
CA LEU A 594 45.17 14.54 -40.28
C LEU A 594 44.34 13.35 -40.73
N PHE A 595 43.80 12.64 -39.74
CA PHE A 595 42.80 11.61 -39.91
C PHE A 595 41.49 12.12 -39.32
N PHE A 596 40.42 11.96 -40.08
CA PHE A 596 39.06 12.26 -39.66
C PHE A 596 38.31 10.95 -39.62
N TYR A 597 37.76 10.61 -38.46
CA TYR A 597 36.95 9.43 -38.26
C TYR A 597 35.60 9.87 -37.72
N ASP A 598 34.55 9.70 -38.52
CA ASP A 598 33.17 9.89 -38.11
C ASP A 598 32.58 8.55 -37.71
N ASP A 599 31.91 8.49 -36.57
CA ASP A 599 31.29 7.25 -36.08
C ASP A 599 29.87 7.04 -36.60
N GLU A 600 29.36 7.95 -37.45
CA GLU A 600 27.99 8.01 -37.98
C GLU A 600 26.90 8.21 -36.91
N HIS A 601 27.29 8.44 -35.65
CA HIS A 601 26.41 8.62 -34.50
C HIS A 601 26.59 9.98 -33.83
N GLY A 602 27.09 10.98 -34.56
CA GLY A 602 27.25 12.34 -34.06
C GLY A 602 28.61 12.62 -33.44
N ARG A 603 29.64 11.80 -33.66
CA ARG A 603 31.02 12.11 -33.20
C ARG A 603 32.03 12.06 -34.33
N VAL A 604 32.86 13.11 -34.42
CA VAL A 604 34.01 13.14 -35.33
C VAL A 604 35.31 13.28 -34.55
N ALA A 605 36.22 12.33 -34.71
CA ALA A 605 37.57 12.39 -34.19
C ALA A 605 38.53 12.99 -35.22
N VAL A 606 39.28 14.01 -34.81
CA VAL A 606 40.38 14.65 -35.54
C VAL A 606 41.69 14.23 -34.87
N SER A 607 42.42 13.32 -35.50
CA SER A 607 43.68 12.79 -34.96
C SER A 607 44.84 12.95 -35.92
N GLY A 608 46.06 12.93 -35.38
CA GLY A 608 47.26 13.07 -36.18
C GLY A 608 48.52 13.13 -35.34
N GLN A 609 49.65 13.16 -36.03
CA GLN A 609 50.96 13.30 -35.43
C GLN A 609 51.90 14.06 -36.38
N VAL A 610 52.86 14.75 -35.79
CA VAL A 610 53.97 15.40 -36.50
C VAL A 610 54.82 14.31 -37.18
N PRO A 611 55.16 14.47 -38.48
CA PRO A 611 56.00 13.50 -39.19
C PRO A 611 57.35 13.30 -38.50
N SER A 612 57.86 12.06 -38.56
CA SER A 612 59.17 11.74 -37.98
C SER A 612 60.28 12.64 -38.56
N GLY A 613 61.02 13.32 -37.67
CA GLY A 613 62.10 14.25 -38.02
C GLY A 613 61.67 15.68 -38.32
N ALA A 614 60.38 16.01 -38.27
CA ALA A 614 59.89 17.38 -38.32
C ALA A 614 59.91 18.06 -36.93
N GLU A 615 59.91 19.39 -36.91
CA GLU A 615 59.84 20.16 -35.66
C GLU A 615 58.44 20.06 -35.02
N PRO A 616 58.34 20.02 -33.68
CA PRO A 616 57.07 20.07 -32.96
C PRO A 616 56.23 21.31 -33.31
N ILE A 617 54.91 21.18 -33.34
CA ILE A 617 54.00 22.30 -33.65
C ILE A 617 53.88 23.20 -32.42
N SER A 618 54.12 24.50 -32.59
CA SER A 618 53.88 25.51 -31.55
C SER A 618 53.21 26.75 -32.16
N GLY A 619 52.35 27.41 -31.39
CA GLY A 619 51.60 28.60 -31.81
C GLY A 619 50.09 28.45 -31.64
N SER A 620 49.35 29.32 -32.29
CA SER A 620 47.90 29.48 -32.07
C SER A 620 47.17 29.68 -33.39
N GLY A 621 45.92 29.23 -33.48
CA GLY A 621 45.03 29.48 -34.60
C GLY A 621 44.37 28.22 -35.16
N ALA A 622 43.94 28.31 -36.43
CA ALA A 622 43.20 27.25 -37.11
C ALA A 622 43.96 25.92 -37.11
N PHE A 623 43.29 24.87 -36.65
CA PHE A 623 43.85 23.53 -36.50
C PHE A 623 43.26 22.56 -37.54
N ALA A 624 41.95 22.59 -37.75
CA ALA A 624 41.25 21.85 -38.79
C ALA A 624 39.95 22.57 -39.20
N GLU A 625 39.43 22.29 -40.40
CA GLU A 625 38.12 22.77 -40.85
C GLU A 625 37.25 21.55 -41.22
N LEU A 626 36.10 21.43 -40.58
CA LEU A 626 35.14 20.35 -40.76
C LEU A 626 33.95 20.85 -41.57
N GLU A 627 33.54 20.07 -42.56
CA GLU A 627 32.39 20.37 -43.42
C GLU A 627 31.24 19.40 -43.12
N PHE A 628 30.03 19.96 -42.97
CA PHE A 628 28.80 19.22 -42.68
C PHE A 628 27.71 19.58 -43.69
N MET A 629 26.87 18.60 -44.04
CA MET A 629 25.69 18.82 -44.88
C MET A 629 24.44 18.95 -44.01
N PRO A 630 23.63 20.01 -44.17
CA PRO A 630 22.34 20.13 -43.50
C PRO A 630 21.38 19.00 -43.88
N LEU A 631 20.70 18.43 -42.87
CA LEU A 631 19.63 17.44 -43.03
C LEU A 631 18.26 18.01 -42.66
N GLU A 632 18.18 18.77 -41.55
CA GLU A 632 16.95 19.42 -41.07
C GLU A 632 17.11 20.91 -40.72
N VAL A 633 16.00 21.66 -40.80
CA VAL A 633 15.93 23.11 -40.52
C VAL A 633 15.89 23.30 -39.01
N GLY A 634 16.72 24.18 -38.47
CA GLY A 634 16.85 24.39 -37.03
C GLY A 634 18.28 24.74 -36.63
N THR A 635 18.62 24.56 -35.36
CA THR A 635 19.97 24.89 -34.85
C THR A 635 20.80 23.62 -34.72
N ALA A 636 21.93 23.56 -35.44
CA ALA A 636 22.93 22.52 -35.28
C ALA A 636 23.96 22.94 -34.23
N LEU A 637 24.18 22.09 -33.22
CA LEU A 637 25.14 22.31 -32.15
C LEU A 637 26.41 21.51 -32.41
N PHE A 638 27.56 22.11 -32.10
CA PHE A 638 28.88 21.48 -32.21
C PHE A 638 29.67 21.73 -30.93
N ASP A 639 30.15 20.67 -30.29
CA ASP A 639 30.95 20.76 -29.07
C ASP A 639 32.24 19.94 -29.18
N ILE A 640 33.22 20.26 -28.33
CA ILE A 640 34.43 19.46 -28.15
C ILE A 640 34.25 18.69 -26.85
N VAL A 641 34.29 17.37 -26.91
CA VAL A 641 33.98 16.51 -25.76
C VAL A 641 35.21 15.79 -25.20
N GLU A 642 36.22 15.57 -26.03
CA GLU A 642 37.47 14.93 -25.62
C GLU A 642 38.64 15.55 -26.36
N ALA A 643 39.77 15.74 -25.67
CA ALA A 643 41.02 16.13 -26.30
C ALA A 643 42.21 15.50 -25.58
N SER A 644 43.06 14.83 -26.35
CA SER A 644 44.34 14.31 -25.90
C SER A 644 45.44 14.92 -26.76
N LEU A 645 46.33 15.67 -26.14
CA LEU A 645 47.46 16.33 -26.78
C LEU A 645 48.76 15.82 -26.15
N SER A 646 49.77 15.55 -26.96
CA SER A 646 51.07 15.12 -26.44
C SER A 646 52.22 15.80 -27.16
N GLY A 647 53.23 16.19 -26.40
CA GLY A 647 54.48 16.77 -26.85
C GLY A 647 55.60 15.74 -27.03
N PRO A 648 56.87 16.16 -27.05
CA PRO A 648 58.01 15.27 -27.31
C PRO A 648 58.13 14.20 -26.22
N GLY A 649 58.27 12.94 -26.63
CA GLY A 649 58.34 11.81 -25.70
C GLY A 649 57.00 11.46 -25.05
N ASP A 650 55.88 11.74 -25.72
CA ASP A 650 54.51 11.50 -25.26
C ASP A 650 54.16 12.22 -23.94
N GLN A 651 54.83 13.34 -23.66
CA GLN A 651 54.50 14.21 -22.53
C GLN A 651 53.11 14.81 -22.74
N PRO A 652 52.14 14.63 -21.81
CA PRO A 652 50.81 15.18 -21.99
C PRO A 652 50.83 16.71 -21.97
N ILE A 653 50.09 17.32 -22.90
CA ILE A 653 49.81 18.75 -22.92
C ILE A 653 48.40 18.92 -22.37
N GLY A 654 48.25 19.72 -21.31
CA GLY A 654 46.96 19.94 -20.66
C GLY A 654 46.01 20.71 -21.56
N VAL A 655 44.72 20.40 -21.51
CA VAL A 655 43.66 21.14 -22.23
C VAL A 655 42.80 21.88 -21.22
N GLY A 656 42.65 23.19 -21.42
CA GLY A 656 41.90 24.09 -20.54
C GLY A 656 40.46 24.24 -21.01
N GLY A 657 40.12 25.42 -21.53
CA GLY A 657 38.81 25.73 -22.05
C GLY A 657 38.51 25.00 -23.36
N MET A 658 37.32 24.40 -23.44
CA MET A 658 36.75 23.86 -24.68
C MET A 658 35.47 24.61 -24.98
N VAL A 659 35.42 25.31 -26.12
CA VAL A 659 34.28 26.15 -26.49
C VAL A 659 33.63 25.64 -27.77
N GLY A 660 32.36 25.23 -27.68
CA GLY A 660 31.54 24.84 -28.82
C GLY A 660 30.97 26.02 -29.62
N THR A 661 30.20 25.71 -30.66
CA THR A 661 29.49 26.70 -31.48
C THR A 661 28.17 26.15 -32.02
N ASP A 662 27.25 27.05 -32.35
CA ASP A 662 25.97 26.74 -32.96
C ASP A 662 25.81 27.41 -34.33
N ILE A 663 25.10 26.75 -35.24
CA ILE A 663 24.80 27.24 -36.59
C ILE A 663 23.32 27.05 -36.88
N ILE A 664 22.67 28.12 -37.34
CA ILE A 664 21.25 28.13 -37.70
C ILE A 664 21.10 27.70 -39.15
N ILE A 665 20.22 26.73 -39.40
CA ILE A 665 19.88 26.21 -40.73
C ILE A 665 18.49 26.70 -41.09
N GLU A 666 18.37 27.42 -42.21
CA GLU A 666 17.11 27.97 -42.70
C GLU A 666 16.70 27.36 -44.03
N GLN A 667 15.40 27.40 -44.33
CA GLN A 667 14.88 26.95 -45.63
C GLN A 667 15.14 28.02 -46.70
N GLU A 668 15.56 27.58 -47.89
CA GLU A 668 15.81 28.47 -49.02
C GLU A 668 14.58 29.36 -49.29
N SER A 669 14.72 30.67 -49.11
CA SER A 669 13.64 31.61 -49.39
C SER A 669 13.38 31.65 -50.90
N GLU A 670 12.25 31.10 -51.35
CA GLU A 670 11.73 31.36 -52.70
C GLU A 670 11.38 32.86 -52.83
N THR A 671 12.38 33.68 -53.15
CA THR A 671 12.15 35.05 -53.63
C THR A 671 12.77 35.19 -55.00
N GLY A 672 11.94 34.97 -56.02
CA GLY A 672 12.15 35.55 -57.35
C GLY A 672 11.81 34.63 -58.51
N PHE A 673 10.52 34.51 -58.86
CA PHE A 673 10.03 34.53 -60.25
C PHE A 673 8.53 34.88 -60.28
N GLU A 674 8.21 36.15 -59.98
CA GLU A 674 7.12 36.85 -60.67
C GLU A 674 7.77 37.90 -61.59
N GLN A 675 7.97 37.51 -62.85
CA GLN A 675 7.66 38.32 -64.04
C GLN A 675 7.65 37.45 -65.29
#